data_AF-A0AAE0G9Y1-F1
#
_entry.id   AF-A0AAE0G9Y1-F1
#
_cell.length_a   1.000
_cell.length_b   1.000
_cell.length_c   1.000
_cell.angle_alpha   90.00
_cell.angle_beta   90.00
_cell.angle_gamma   90.00
#
_symmetry.space_group_name_H-M   'P 1'
#
loop_
_entity.id
_entity.type
_entity.pdbx_description
1 polymer ?
#
loop_
_entity_poly.entity_id
_entity_poly.type
_entity_poly.pdbx_seq_one_letter_code
_entity_poly.pdbx_strand_id
1 'polypeptide(L)'
;MATTTMSTSRTTGEIARDRRKRTSSSSPLHVGVGDDDDDRRRRRVSRAHPRWRRSAAPSLDPSLDAITFMQIEVDHIIGKAHATLVPKAPSPVPVLRIFGVTRAGHSVCAHVHGFEPYFWLASYPTEGPYQDLGKLRILSFDIECAGREGKFPEPEHDRVIQIANMVTEQGDSNPVIKNVLTLGSCAPIADAEVLTFDDEVQLLRACSKAYGTRESKAYTIIGRVPLDLMQAIQRDHKLSSYSLNAVSAHFLGDRKEDVHHSAITKLQEGDEHTRRRLAVYCLKDAYLPQRLLDKLLIVYNYIEMARVTGVPLAYLLSRGQSIKVYSQLLRKARGRALLLPDMKKQKPRQSDTDAPVNLSVFRVRALPSFVFDALAEISASTTAFGREMIDRTRGLVEERYTTAHGYANNAEVIYGDTDSVMVNFQHEDVGEAMRLGAEAAEWITKTFLHPIRLEFEKVYWPYLLISKKRYAGVLWTDPKRYDKLDTKGIETVRRDNCQLVKEMVTTVLERIMLRRDTRSAVEFVKTTIADLLMNRVDISSLVITKGLTREPESYTVRSTHTELVIKMRKRDPVTSPKVGDRVPYVIVQAAKGAKAFEKAEDPVWRRQNDTGTEQGGHYALHPSLRDVRRLQNAVVPAVENALRTLRIAKSAVELSNAYTQLARFDW
;
A
#
# COMPACT_ATOMS: atom_id res chain seq x y z
N MET A 1 12.42 67.16 10.53
CA MET A 1 12.21 67.43 9.09
C MET A 1 11.65 66.17 8.45
N ALA A 2 10.40 66.02 8.02
CA ALA A 2 9.15 66.77 8.14
C ALA A 2 8.06 65.65 8.16
N THR A 3 7.29 65.45 9.22
CA THR A 3 5.95 66.05 9.46
C THR A 3 5.07 66.15 8.21
N THR A 4 3.90 65.50 8.22
CA THR A 4 2.60 66.15 7.96
C THR A 4 1.47 65.25 8.46
N THR A 5 0.92 65.66 9.60
CA THR A 5 -0.44 65.42 10.08
C THR A 5 -1.46 66.21 9.26
N MET A 6 -2.67 65.70 9.05
CA MET A 6 -3.88 66.53 9.09
C MET A 6 -5.08 65.75 9.61
N SER A 7 -5.74 66.39 10.57
CA SER A 7 -6.99 66.02 11.23
C SER A 7 -8.20 66.44 10.41
N THR A 8 -9.37 65.89 10.71
CA THR A 8 -10.61 66.69 10.89
C THR A 8 -11.66 65.86 11.62
N SER A 9 -12.37 66.55 12.51
CA SER A 9 -13.38 66.10 13.46
C SER A 9 -14.81 66.44 13.01
N ARG A 10 -15.80 65.90 13.75
CA ARG A 10 -17.25 66.25 13.84
C ARG A 10 -18.16 65.30 13.02
N THR A 11 -19.32 64.79 13.48
CA THR A 11 -20.18 65.10 14.65
C THR A 11 -21.23 63.97 14.85
N THR A 12 -21.46 63.59 16.12
CA THR A 12 -22.74 63.31 16.84
C THR A 12 -23.98 62.69 16.16
N GLY A 13 -24.58 61.70 16.86
CA GLY A 13 -26.03 61.41 16.82
C GLY A 13 -26.51 60.20 17.66
N GLU A 14 -26.85 60.46 18.93
CA GLU A 14 -27.97 59.90 19.77
C GLU A 14 -28.14 58.37 19.98
N ILE A 15 -28.05 57.76 21.18
CA ILE A 15 -28.78 57.82 22.47
C ILE A 15 -30.26 57.36 22.44
N ALA A 16 -30.54 56.16 22.97
CA ALA A 16 -31.54 55.84 24.04
C ALA A 16 -31.68 54.30 24.22
N ARG A 17 -31.17 53.71 25.32
CA ARG A 17 -31.88 53.20 26.52
C ARG A 17 -32.90 52.08 26.28
N ASP A 18 -32.64 50.88 26.82
CA ASP A 18 -33.44 50.39 27.96
C ASP A 18 -32.71 49.36 28.83
N ARG A 19 -32.90 49.48 30.15
CA ARG A 19 -32.37 48.64 31.23
C ARG A 19 -33.51 47.77 31.75
N ARG A 20 -33.35 46.45 31.77
CA ARG A 20 -33.98 45.61 32.81
C ARG A 20 -33.01 44.57 33.36
N LYS A 21 -32.86 44.63 34.69
CA LYS A 21 -32.08 43.77 35.59
C LYS A 21 -32.62 42.35 35.63
N ARG A 22 -31.75 41.34 35.75
CA ARG A 22 -31.88 40.28 36.76
C ARG A 22 -30.52 39.63 37.07
N THR A 23 -30.28 39.52 38.36
CA THR A 23 -29.09 39.06 39.08
C THR A 23 -28.88 37.55 39.01
N SER A 24 -27.65 37.08 38.82
CA SER A 24 -27.05 36.01 39.64
C SER A 24 -25.55 35.92 39.37
N SER A 25 -24.80 35.72 40.45
CA SER A 25 -23.36 35.60 40.56
C SER A 25 -22.82 34.31 39.94
N SER A 26 -21.78 34.39 39.12
CA SER A 26 -20.87 33.26 38.87
C SER A 26 -19.44 33.78 38.67
N SER A 27 -18.64 33.69 39.73
CA SER A 27 -17.18 33.78 39.67
C SER A 27 -16.64 32.66 38.78
N PRO A 28 -15.56 32.89 38.01
CA PRO A 28 -14.92 31.82 37.24
C PRO A 28 -14.29 30.83 38.23
N LEU A 29 -14.78 29.59 38.23
CA LEU A 29 -14.22 28.49 39.01
C LEU A 29 -12.77 28.25 38.56
N HIS A 30 -11.86 28.64 39.44
CA HIS A 30 -10.45 28.30 39.42
C HIS A 30 -10.35 26.78 39.64
N VAL A 31 -10.16 26.01 38.57
CA VAL A 31 -9.87 24.57 38.68
C VAL A 31 -8.41 24.43 39.07
N GLY A 32 -8.16 24.38 40.38
CA GLY A 32 -6.89 23.97 40.93
C GLY A 32 -6.59 22.55 40.48
N VAL A 33 -5.52 22.38 39.71
CA VAL A 33 -4.95 21.06 39.41
C VAL A 33 -4.23 20.60 40.68
N GLY A 34 -4.96 19.90 41.54
CA GLY A 34 -4.38 19.17 42.66
C GLY A 34 -3.93 17.79 42.19
N ASP A 35 -2.66 17.45 42.43
CA ASP A 35 -2.05 16.16 42.12
C ASP A 35 -2.77 14.95 42.80
N ASP A 36 -3.62 15.19 43.79
CA ASP A 36 -4.36 14.17 44.53
C ASP A 36 -5.52 13.50 43.75
N ASP A 37 -6.06 14.17 42.72
CA ASP A 37 -7.24 13.67 41.99
C ASP A 37 -6.86 12.64 40.90
N ASP A 38 -5.61 12.68 40.40
CA ASP A 38 -5.05 11.68 39.49
C ASP A 38 -4.75 10.37 40.24
N ASP A 39 -4.35 10.45 41.51
CA ASP A 39 -4.05 9.27 42.34
C ASP A 39 -5.34 8.53 42.78
N ARG A 40 -6.44 9.27 43.03
CA ARG A 40 -7.78 8.68 43.23
C ARG A 40 -8.33 8.02 41.96
N ARG A 41 -8.05 8.57 40.77
CA ARG A 41 -8.38 7.94 39.49
C ARG A 41 -7.58 6.66 39.27
N ARG A 42 -6.28 6.65 39.55
CA ARG A 42 -5.40 5.46 39.46
C ARG A 42 -5.80 4.32 40.40
N ARG A 43 -6.30 4.63 41.61
CA ARG A 43 -6.77 3.59 42.56
C ARG A 43 -8.00 2.81 42.09
N ARG A 44 -8.84 3.39 41.21
CA ARG A 44 -9.96 2.69 40.54
C ARG A 44 -9.56 1.94 39.26
N VAL A 45 -8.37 2.17 38.73
CA VAL A 45 -7.81 1.58 37.49
C VAL A 45 -7.23 0.16 37.71
N SER A 46 -7.30 -0.39 38.93
CA SER A 46 -6.50 -1.54 39.35
C SER A 46 -7.04 -2.95 39.05
N ARG A 47 -8.18 -3.14 38.38
CA ARG A 47 -8.74 -4.48 38.08
C ARG A 47 -8.54 -4.97 36.62
N ALA A 48 -7.40 -4.69 36.00
CA ALA A 48 -7.01 -5.40 34.76
C ALA A 48 -6.62 -6.85 35.09
N HIS A 49 -7.06 -7.82 34.28
CA HIS A 49 -6.77 -9.25 34.47
C HIS A 49 -5.24 -9.47 34.58
N PRO A 50 -4.72 -10.28 35.54
CA PRO A 50 -3.29 -10.42 35.81
C PRO A 50 -2.45 -10.76 34.57
N ARG A 51 -3.02 -11.54 33.64
CA ARG A 51 -2.39 -11.92 32.37
C ARG A 51 -2.06 -10.77 31.43
N TRP A 52 -2.70 -9.60 31.56
CA TRP A 52 -2.56 -8.51 30.58
C TRP A 52 -1.40 -7.56 30.90
N ARG A 53 -0.91 -7.55 32.15
CA ARG A 53 0.13 -6.63 32.60
C ARG A 53 1.51 -7.03 32.07
N ARG A 54 2.43 -6.06 31.96
CA ARG A 54 3.87 -6.36 31.85
C ARG A 54 4.37 -6.82 33.22
N SER A 55 5.51 -7.51 33.24
CA SER A 55 6.22 -7.80 34.49
C SER A 55 6.48 -6.52 35.27
N ALA A 56 6.42 -6.62 36.60
CA ALA A 56 6.74 -5.51 37.48
C ALA A 56 8.17 -5.03 37.21
N ALA A 57 8.37 -3.71 37.18
CA ALA A 57 9.71 -3.15 37.03
C ALA A 57 10.56 -3.50 38.27
N PRO A 58 11.87 -3.74 38.10
CA PRO A 58 12.77 -3.91 39.23
C PRO A 58 12.82 -2.62 40.07
N SER A 59 13.20 -2.75 41.34
CA SER A 59 13.60 -1.59 42.14
C SER A 59 14.87 -1.00 41.53
N LEU A 60 14.90 0.31 41.30
CA LEU A 60 16.01 1.03 40.66
C LEU A 60 16.51 2.12 41.59
N ASP A 61 17.82 2.19 41.79
CA ASP A 61 18.52 3.31 42.42
C ASP A 61 19.00 4.28 41.31
N PRO A 62 18.42 5.49 41.21
CA PRO A 62 18.80 6.46 40.17
C PRO A 62 20.28 6.89 40.21
N SER A 63 20.99 6.66 41.32
CA SER A 63 22.40 7.02 41.47
C SER A 63 23.38 5.92 41.03
N LEU A 64 22.91 4.67 40.95
CA LEU A 64 23.75 3.50 40.65
C LEU A 64 23.32 2.79 39.35
N ASP A 65 22.02 2.74 39.08
CA ASP A 65 21.48 1.90 38.03
C ASP A 65 21.33 2.64 36.70
N ALA A 66 21.84 2.02 35.63
CA ALA A 66 21.65 2.50 34.27
C ALA A 66 20.40 1.89 33.63
N ILE A 67 19.57 2.73 33.01
CA ILE A 67 18.42 2.29 32.21
C ILE A 67 18.80 2.25 30.73
N THR A 68 18.85 1.05 30.16
CA THR A 68 19.03 0.85 28.70
C THR A 68 17.73 0.38 28.06
N PHE A 69 17.28 1.09 27.02
CA PHE A 69 16.03 0.77 26.34
C PHE A 69 16.06 1.13 24.85
N MET A 70 15.27 0.41 24.05
CA MET A 70 15.04 0.69 22.65
C MET A 70 13.93 1.74 22.53
N GLN A 71 14.24 2.91 21.99
CA GLN A 71 13.24 3.93 21.69
C GLN A 71 12.32 3.49 20.53
N ILE A 72 11.04 3.85 20.60
CA ILE A 72 10.03 3.56 19.56
C ILE A 72 9.38 4.84 19.02
N GLU A 73 9.24 5.86 19.87
CA GLU A 73 8.59 7.12 19.51
C GLU A 73 9.21 8.27 20.33
N VAL A 74 9.21 9.45 19.72
CA VAL A 74 9.63 10.69 20.35
C VAL A 74 8.53 11.72 20.15
N ASP A 75 8.21 12.44 21.21
CA ASP A 75 7.24 13.54 21.21
C ASP A 75 7.79 14.72 22.02
N HIS A 76 7.15 15.89 21.95
CA HIS A 76 7.51 17.04 22.78
C HIS A 76 6.27 17.67 23.42
N ILE A 77 6.47 18.22 24.61
CA ILE A 77 5.47 19.02 25.31
C ILE A 77 6.09 20.35 25.75
N ILE A 78 5.23 21.34 25.96
CA ILE A 78 5.61 22.60 26.61
C ILE A 78 5.25 22.45 28.09
N GLY A 79 6.26 22.39 28.96
CA GLY A 79 6.12 22.05 30.38
C GLY A 79 6.80 23.06 31.31
N LYS A 80 6.69 22.81 32.62
CA LYS A 80 7.40 23.59 33.64
C LYS A 80 8.91 23.30 33.56
N ALA A 81 9.72 24.33 33.81
CA ALA A 81 11.16 24.16 33.95
C ALA A 81 11.48 23.21 35.11
N HIS A 82 12.34 22.21 34.86
CA HIS A 82 12.76 21.28 35.89
C HIS A 82 13.76 21.98 36.82
N ALA A 83 13.39 22.09 38.11
CA ALA A 83 14.14 22.88 39.10
C ALA A 83 15.63 22.53 39.16
N THR A 84 15.99 21.25 39.05
CA THR A 84 17.39 20.80 39.12
C THR A 84 18.14 20.84 37.79
N LEU A 85 17.49 20.51 36.67
CA LEU A 85 18.15 20.30 35.38
C LEU A 85 18.27 21.61 34.57
N VAL A 86 17.32 22.52 34.75
CA VAL A 86 17.27 23.82 34.07
C VAL A 86 16.85 24.93 35.05
N PRO A 87 17.59 25.12 36.16
CA PRO A 87 17.18 26.00 37.27
C PRO A 87 16.93 27.45 36.87
N LYS A 88 17.58 27.92 35.81
CA LYS A 88 17.54 29.32 35.34
C LYS A 88 16.71 29.53 34.07
N ALA A 89 16.09 28.48 33.53
CA ALA A 89 15.35 28.59 32.29
C ALA A 89 13.97 29.24 32.52
N PRO A 90 13.56 30.20 31.68
CA PRO A 90 12.24 30.80 31.77
C PRO A 90 11.16 29.76 31.45
N SER A 91 10.24 29.53 32.38
CA SER A 91 9.09 28.64 32.18
C SER A 91 8.00 29.37 31.37
N PRO A 92 7.31 28.69 30.43
CA PRO A 92 7.40 27.27 30.12
C PRO A 92 8.55 26.91 29.15
N VAL A 93 9.08 25.69 29.28
CA VAL A 93 10.19 25.18 28.46
C VAL A 93 9.75 23.97 27.63
N PRO A 94 10.35 23.73 26.45
CA PRO A 94 10.15 22.48 25.73
C PRO A 94 10.77 21.31 26.50
N VAL A 95 10.01 20.21 26.60
CA VAL A 95 10.44 18.94 27.19
C VAL A 95 10.20 17.84 26.17
N LEU A 96 11.25 17.11 25.83
CA LEU A 96 11.16 15.96 24.93
C LEU A 96 10.78 14.71 25.73
N ARG A 97 9.90 13.89 25.16
CA ARG A 97 9.48 12.60 25.72
C ARG A 97 9.92 11.50 24.78
N ILE A 98 10.75 10.59 25.27
CA ILE A 98 11.22 9.42 24.52
C ILE A 98 10.57 8.19 25.12
N PHE A 99 9.79 7.49 24.30
CA PHE A 99 9.09 6.27 24.70
C PHE A 99 9.85 5.06 24.17
N GLY A 100 9.84 3.96 24.93
CA GLY A 100 10.48 2.73 24.48
C GLY A 100 10.32 1.55 25.42
N VAL A 101 11.09 0.52 25.15
CA VAL A 101 11.06 -0.75 25.89
C VAL A 101 12.48 -1.22 26.24
N THR A 102 12.67 -1.70 27.47
CA THR A 102 13.93 -2.37 27.85
C THR A 102 14.04 -3.74 27.20
N ARG A 103 15.24 -4.35 27.23
CA ARG A 103 15.44 -5.74 26.78
C ARG A 103 14.53 -6.73 27.53
N ALA A 104 14.30 -6.48 28.82
CA ALA A 104 13.40 -7.28 29.66
C ALA A 104 11.90 -7.02 29.40
N GLY A 105 11.56 -6.05 28.55
CA GLY A 105 10.18 -5.72 28.19
C GLY A 105 9.48 -4.76 29.16
N HIS A 106 10.21 -3.95 29.94
CA HIS A 106 9.62 -2.87 30.73
C HIS A 106 9.41 -1.62 29.86
N SER A 107 8.28 -0.94 30.02
CA SER A 107 7.99 0.32 29.32
C SER A 107 8.72 1.49 29.97
N VAL A 108 9.36 2.34 29.18
CA VAL A 108 10.12 3.51 29.63
C VAL A 108 9.57 4.77 28.97
N CYS A 109 9.41 5.83 29.76
CA CYS A 109 9.18 7.19 29.29
C CYS A 109 10.26 8.08 29.88
N ALA A 110 11.19 8.54 29.05
CA ALA A 110 12.27 9.43 29.45
C ALA A 110 11.91 10.88 29.12
N HIS A 111 11.92 11.76 30.11
CA HIS A 111 11.76 13.20 29.93
C HIS A 111 13.14 13.86 29.82
N VAL A 112 13.38 14.53 28.69
CA VAL A 112 14.65 15.21 28.41
C VAL A 112 14.43 16.72 28.49
N HIS A 113 15.18 17.35 29.39
CA HIS A 113 15.14 18.79 29.69
C HIS A 113 16.44 19.48 29.22
N GLY A 114 16.44 20.81 29.16
CA GLY A 114 17.67 21.58 28.86
C GLY A 114 18.05 21.63 27.38
N PHE A 115 17.05 21.56 26.50
CA PHE A 115 17.25 21.63 25.06
C PHE A 115 16.87 23.01 24.53
N GLU A 116 17.80 23.63 23.81
CA GLU A 116 17.60 24.83 22.99
C GLU A 116 18.00 24.46 21.56
N PRO A 117 17.17 24.76 20.55
CA PRO A 117 16.55 23.88 19.52
C PRO A 117 17.30 22.64 18.95
N TYR A 118 18.44 22.20 19.51
CA TYR A 118 19.15 20.95 19.24
C TYR A 118 19.78 20.40 20.57
N PHE A 119 19.90 19.07 20.73
CA PHE A 119 20.63 18.40 21.81
C PHE A 119 21.42 17.25 21.22
N TRP A 120 22.38 16.79 22.01
CA TRP A 120 23.18 15.63 21.71
C TRP A 120 22.73 14.49 22.60
N LEU A 121 22.30 13.40 21.98
CA LEU A 121 22.10 12.13 22.65
C LEU A 121 23.12 11.16 22.06
N ALA A 122 23.98 10.62 22.92
CA ALA A 122 24.85 9.52 22.54
C ALA A 122 23.96 8.26 22.40
N SER A 123 23.70 7.85 21.17
CA SER A 123 23.04 6.57 20.89
C SER A 123 24.11 5.51 20.64
N TYR A 124 23.91 4.31 21.19
CA TYR A 124 24.74 3.16 20.85
C TYR A 124 24.68 2.84 19.36
N PRO A 125 25.78 2.32 18.77
CA PRO A 125 25.76 1.85 17.38
C PRO A 125 24.74 0.71 17.23
N THR A 126 24.03 0.64 16.10
CA THR A 126 23.05 -0.41 15.82
C THR A 126 23.72 -1.72 15.35
N GLU A 127 24.80 -2.09 16.01
CA GLU A 127 25.68 -3.21 15.65
C GLU A 127 26.11 -3.95 16.93
N GLY A 128 26.54 -5.21 16.76
CA GLY A 128 26.99 -6.05 17.88
C GLY A 128 25.91 -6.20 18.96
N PRO A 129 26.20 -5.92 20.25
CA PRO A 129 25.27 -6.20 21.36
C PRO A 129 24.01 -5.34 21.38
N TYR A 130 23.91 -4.32 20.51
CA TYR A 130 22.77 -3.40 20.40
C TYR A 130 21.95 -3.62 19.11
N GLN A 131 22.26 -4.66 18.34
CA GLN A 131 21.49 -5.05 17.16
C GLN A 131 20.11 -5.63 17.53
N ASP A 132 20.03 -6.26 18.72
CA ASP A 132 18.82 -6.90 19.24
C ASP A 132 17.60 -5.96 19.26
N LEU A 133 16.42 -6.57 19.19
CA LEU A 133 15.15 -5.89 19.34
C LEU A 133 14.63 -6.06 20.77
N GLY A 134 14.05 -4.99 21.32
CA GLY A 134 13.28 -5.10 22.56
C GLY A 134 11.99 -5.91 22.33
N LYS A 135 11.45 -6.51 23.40
CA LYS A 135 10.17 -7.25 23.38
C LYS A 135 8.97 -6.31 23.23
N LEU A 136 8.72 -5.87 22.00
CA LEU A 136 7.54 -5.08 21.65
C LEU A 136 6.28 -5.92 21.87
N ARG A 137 5.20 -5.27 22.32
CA ARG A 137 3.86 -5.88 22.33
C ARG A 137 3.08 -5.29 21.18
N ILE A 138 2.62 -6.15 20.28
CA ILE A 138 1.86 -5.78 19.09
C ILE A 138 0.41 -6.14 19.36
N LEU A 139 -0.48 -5.16 19.23
CA LEU A 139 -1.92 -5.36 19.30
C LEU A 139 -2.47 -5.34 17.87
N SER A 140 -3.17 -6.40 17.49
CA SER A 140 -4.12 -6.39 16.39
C SER A 140 -5.53 -6.48 16.95
N PHE A 141 -6.45 -5.70 16.40
CA PHE A 141 -7.84 -5.71 16.82
C PHE A 141 -8.75 -5.52 15.63
N ASP A 142 -9.98 -5.99 15.77
CA ASP A 142 -11.04 -5.86 14.77
C ASP A 142 -12.36 -5.56 15.50
N ILE A 143 -13.28 -4.86 14.82
CA ILE A 143 -14.55 -4.42 15.39
C ILE A 143 -15.70 -4.82 14.49
N GLU A 144 -16.83 -5.18 15.11
CA GLU A 144 -18.08 -5.45 14.40
C GLU A 144 -19.17 -4.49 14.85
N CYS A 145 -19.97 -4.04 13.89
CA CYS A 145 -21.09 -3.13 14.10
C CYS A 145 -22.40 -3.76 13.61
N ALA A 146 -23.47 -3.59 14.38
CA ALA A 146 -24.81 -3.92 13.92
C ALA A 146 -25.36 -2.76 13.09
N GLY A 147 -25.33 -2.91 11.76
CA GLY A 147 -25.78 -1.89 10.82
C GLY A 147 -27.25 -2.04 10.40
N ARG A 148 -27.85 -0.92 9.99
CA ARG A 148 -29.16 -0.89 9.31
C ARG A 148 -29.09 -1.55 7.92
N GLU A 149 -30.18 -2.22 7.52
CA GLU A 149 -30.21 -2.96 6.25
C GLU A 149 -29.95 -2.06 5.03
N GLY A 150 -29.03 -2.50 4.16
CA GLY A 150 -28.66 -1.78 2.94
C GLY A 150 -27.88 -0.49 3.15
N LYS A 151 -27.47 -0.15 4.39
CA LYS A 151 -26.68 1.04 4.70
C LYS A 151 -25.34 0.65 5.31
N PHE A 152 -24.30 1.39 4.94
CA PHE A 152 -23.00 1.26 5.60
C PHE A 152 -23.10 1.79 7.06
N PRO A 153 -22.43 1.15 8.04
CA PRO A 153 -22.51 1.60 9.44
C PRO A 153 -22.04 3.05 9.64
N GLU A 154 -22.86 3.84 10.34
CA GLU A 154 -22.59 5.23 10.71
C GLU A 154 -22.42 5.32 12.24
N PRO A 155 -21.33 5.93 12.77
CA PRO A 155 -21.06 5.99 14.21
C PRO A 155 -22.18 6.58 15.07
N GLU A 156 -22.99 7.47 14.50
CA GLU A 156 -24.10 8.13 15.18
C GLU A 156 -25.35 7.25 15.34
N HIS A 157 -25.41 6.14 14.59
CA HIS A 157 -26.63 5.33 14.45
C HIS A 157 -26.42 3.84 14.71
N ASP A 158 -25.26 3.31 14.37
CA ASP A 158 -24.98 1.89 14.32
C ASP A 158 -23.97 1.52 15.41
N ARG A 159 -24.37 0.63 16.33
CA ARG A 159 -23.64 0.32 17.56
C ARG A 159 -22.47 -0.62 17.31
N VAL A 160 -21.39 -0.46 18.08
CA VAL A 160 -20.32 -1.45 18.16
C VAL A 160 -20.79 -2.61 19.03
N ILE A 161 -20.78 -3.82 18.47
CA ILE A 161 -21.32 -5.02 19.11
C ILE A 161 -20.23 -6.01 19.53
N GLN A 162 -19.09 -6.03 18.84
CA GLN A 162 -17.95 -6.88 19.21
C GLN A 162 -16.62 -6.17 18.95
N ILE A 163 -15.64 -6.47 19.80
CA ILE A 163 -14.24 -6.06 19.62
C ILE A 163 -13.35 -7.26 19.93
N ALA A 164 -12.66 -7.77 18.92
CA ALA A 164 -11.66 -8.82 19.08
C ALA A 164 -10.27 -8.22 19.25
N ASN A 165 -9.47 -8.75 20.19
CA ASN A 165 -8.09 -8.34 20.41
C ASN A 165 -7.14 -9.53 20.39
N MET A 166 -6.02 -9.34 19.72
CA MET A 166 -4.89 -10.25 19.64
C MET A 166 -3.63 -9.48 20.05
N VAL A 167 -2.96 -9.90 21.12
CA VAL A 167 -1.67 -9.33 21.52
C VAL A 167 -0.59 -10.38 21.38
N THR A 168 0.45 -10.08 20.61
CA THR A 168 1.67 -10.88 20.48
C THR A 168 2.86 -10.13 21.07
N GLU A 169 3.86 -10.88 21.52
CA GLU A 169 5.18 -10.32 21.82
C GLU A 169 6.10 -10.52 20.61
N GLN A 170 6.94 -9.54 20.30
CA GLN A 170 7.84 -9.60 19.15
C GLN A 170 8.75 -10.84 19.25
N GLY A 171 8.65 -11.71 18.24
CA GLY A 171 9.40 -12.96 18.17
C GLY A 171 8.60 -14.21 18.57
N ASP A 172 7.43 -14.04 19.20
CA ASP A 172 6.56 -15.16 19.59
C ASP A 172 5.57 -15.49 18.46
N SER A 173 5.36 -16.79 18.21
CA SER A 173 4.46 -17.25 17.15
C SER A 173 2.98 -17.25 17.56
N ASN A 174 2.69 -17.19 18.86
CA ASN A 174 1.33 -17.28 19.41
C ASN A 174 0.96 -16.00 20.18
N PRO A 175 -0.31 -15.56 20.11
CA PRO A 175 -0.75 -14.42 20.91
C PRO A 175 -0.75 -14.77 22.40
N VAL A 176 -0.19 -13.86 23.21
CA VAL A 176 -0.23 -13.91 24.67
C VAL A 176 -1.60 -13.52 25.23
N ILE A 177 -2.36 -12.72 24.47
CA ILE A 177 -3.75 -12.35 24.78
C ILE A 177 -4.59 -12.57 23.53
N LYS A 178 -5.66 -13.35 23.69
CA LYS A 178 -6.70 -13.56 22.68
C LYS A 178 -8.04 -13.43 23.38
N ASN A 179 -8.74 -12.34 23.11
CA ASN A 179 -10.04 -12.07 23.72
C ASN A 179 -11.02 -11.44 22.75
N VAL A 180 -12.30 -11.55 23.07
CA VAL A 180 -13.39 -10.88 22.37
C VAL A 180 -14.35 -10.29 23.38
N LEU A 181 -14.61 -8.99 23.24
CA LEU A 181 -15.60 -8.27 24.04
C LEU A 181 -16.89 -8.25 23.24
N THR A 182 -18.00 -8.74 23.79
CA THR A 182 -19.27 -8.86 23.09
C THR A 182 -20.40 -8.14 23.82
N LEU A 183 -21.28 -7.49 23.06
CA LEU A 183 -22.55 -6.98 23.56
C LEU A 183 -23.55 -8.14 23.60
N GLY A 184 -24.16 -8.39 24.76
CA GLY A 184 -24.99 -9.57 25.04
C GLY A 184 -24.18 -10.83 25.35
N SER A 185 -24.89 -11.90 25.73
CA SER A 185 -24.29 -13.19 26.09
C SER A 185 -23.61 -13.87 24.90
N CYS A 186 -22.49 -14.57 25.11
CA CYS A 186 -21.78 -15.24 24.03
C CYS A 186 -21.27 -16.58 24.53
N ALA A 187 -21.53 -17.64 23.78
CA ALA A 187 -21.08 -18.98 24.16
C ALA A 187 -19.55 -19.07 24.14
N PRO A 188 -18.92 -19.87 25.04
CA PRO A 188 -17.47 -19.96 25.15
C PRO A 188 -16.76 -20.33 23.84
N ILE A 189 -15.57 -19.75 23.63
CA ILE A 189 -14.72 -20.02 22.47
C ILE A 189 -13.42 -20.66 22.96
N ALA A 190 -13.01 -21.76 22.32
CA ALA A 190 -11.76 -22.43 22.64
C ALA A 190 -10.57 -21.47 22.42
N ASP A 191 -9.65 -21.45 23.38
CA ASP A 191 -8.44 -20.63 23.34
C ASP A 191 -8.71 -19.12 23.19
N ALA A 192 -9.86 -18.62 23.66
CA ALA A 192 -10.16 -17.19 23.69
C ALA A 192 -10.95 -16.81 24.95
N GLU A 193 -10.59 -15.69 25.57
CA GLU A 193 -11.36 -15.11 26.67
C GLU A 193 -12.57 -14.32 26.10
N VAL A 194 -13.79 -14.74 26.46
CA VAL A 194 -15.02 -14.08 26.03
C VAL A 194 -15.52 -13.19 27.16
N LEU A 195 -15.59 -11.88 26.91
CA LEU A 195 -16.05 -10.89 27.88
C LEU A 195 -17.38 -10.30 27.41
N THR A 196 -18.47 -10.63 28.10
CA THR A 196 -19.82 -10.19 27.74
C THR A 196 -20.22 -8.94 28.51
N PHE A 197 -20.93 -8.02 27.85
CA PHE A 197 -21.41 -6.78 28.44
C PHE A 197 -22.87 -6.54 28.05
N ASP A 198 -23.67 -5.99 28.96
CA ASP A 198 -25.07 -5.67 28.69
C ASP A 198 -25.25 -4.34 27.94
N ASP A 199 -24.25 -3.47 28.03
CA ASP A 199 -24.28 -2.12 27.48
C ASP A 199 -23.00 -1.76 26.70
N GLU A 200 -23.18 -1.02 25.61
CA GLU A 200 -22.09 -0.63 24.71
C GLU A 200 -21.14 0.35 25.38
N VAL A 201 -21.62 1.25 26.25
CA VAL A 201 -20.73 2.14 26.99
C VAL A 201 -19.86 1.33 27.94
N GLN A 202 -20.39 0.26 28.55
CA GLN A 202 -19.59 -0.66 29.35
C GLN A 202 -18.57 -1.43 28.51
N LEU A 203 -18.96 -1.93 27.34
CA LEU A 203 -18.08 -2.61 26.39
C LEU A 203 -16.94 -1.69 25.93
N LEU A 204 -17.25 -0.49 25.47
CA LEU A 204 -16.29 0.52 25.04
C LEU A 204 -15.41 0.99 26.19
N ARG A 205 -15.97 1.15 27.40
CA ARG A 205 -15.18 1.45 28.61
C ARG A 205 -14.33 0.26 29.04
N ALA A 206 -14.71 -0.98 28.80
CA ALA A 206 -13.89 -2.15 29.10
C ALA A 206 -12.72 -2.24 28.10
N CYS A 207 -12.99 -2.04 26.82
CA CYS A 207 -11.97 -1.86 25.78
C CYS A 207 -11.04 -0.68 26.10
N SER A 208 -11.59 0.44 26.59
CA SER A 208 -10.83 1.61 27.02
C SER A 208 -10.19 1.47 28.41
N LYS A 209 -10.64 0.56 29.28
CA LYS A 209 -9.92 0.18 30.51
C LYS A 209 -8.64 -0.59 30.20
N ALA A 210 -8.52 -1.11 28.97
CA ALA A 210 -7.25 -1.55 28.40
C ALA A 210 -6.47 -0.41 27.70
N TYR A 211 -7.08 0.75 27.37
CA TYR A 211 -6.47 1.83 26.56
C TYR A 211 -7.07 3.25 26.78
N GLY A 212 -6.20 4.27 27.00
CA GLY A 212 -6.54 5.70 27.16
C GLY A 212 -7.28 6.38 25.98
N THR A 213 -7.77 7.61 26.20
CA THR A 213 -8.92 8.26 25.51
C THR A 213 -8.70 8.96 24.14
N ARG A 214 -9.81 8.99 23.36
CA ARG A 214 -10.21 9.43 21.98
C ARG A 214 -9.76 10.83 21.47
N GLU A 215 -9.88 11.28 20.19
CA GLU A 215 -10.77 11.02 19.03
C GLU A 215 -10.13 11.46 17.66
N SER A 216 -10.84 11.42 16.50
CA SER A 216 -10.24 10.88 15.27
C SER A 216 -10.30 11.66 13.89
N LYS A 217 -9.21 12.33 13.41
CA LYS A 217 -8.58 12.24 12.03
C LYS A 217 -7.01 12.24 12.10
N ALA A 218 -6.31 11.24 11.51
CA ALA A 218 -4.87 10.93 11.71
C ALA A 218 -4.46 10.77 13.20
N TYR A 219 -4.50 9.55 13.73
CA TYR A 219 -4.28 9.31 15.17
C TYR A 219 -2.81 9.24 15.54
N THR A 220 -2.32 10.30 16.17
CA THR A 220 -1.10 10.21 16.98
C THR A 220 -1.50 9.67 18.36
N ILE A 221 -1.20 8.39 18.62
CA ILE A 221 -1.35 7.81 19.95
C ILE A 221 0.00 7.92 20.65
N ILE A 222 0.17 8.96 21.46
CA ILE A 222 1.47 9.28 22.07
C ILE A 222 2.03 8.06 22.85
N GLY A 223 3.25 7.66 22.51
CA GLY A 223 3.96 6.52 23.07
C GLY A 223 3.66 5.18 22.40
N ARG A 224 2.90 5.17 21.30
CA ARG A 224 2.53 3.97 20.53
C ARG A 224 2.63 4.26 19.03
N VAL A 225 3.20 3.32 18.29
CA VAL A 225 3.33 3.46 16.85
C VAL A 225 2.14 2.77 16.16
N PRO A 226 1.20 3.52 15.55
CA PRO A 226 0.15 2.90 14.75
C PRO A 226 0.75 2.31 13.47
N LEU A 227 0.44 1.05 13.20
CA LEU A 227 0.85 0.35 11.99
C LEU A 227 -0.40 -0.19 11.28
N ASP A 228 -0.88 0.58 10.32
CA ASP A 228 -1.98 0.15 9.45
C ASP A 228 -1.41 -0.77 8.36
N LEU A 229 -1.75 -2.05 8.46
CA LEU A 229 -1.27 -3.08 7.55
C LEU A 229 -1.74 -2.85 6.11
N MET A 230 -2.94 -2.29 5.90
CA MET A 230 -3.42 -1.98 4.56
C MET A 230 -2.50 -0.96 3.89
N GLN A 231 -2.08 0.08 4.61
CA GLN A 231 -1.15 1.09 4.09
C GLN A 231 0.23 0.49 3.82
N ALA A 232 0.74 -0.35 4.72
CA ALA A 232 2.02 -1.04 4.50
C ALA A 232 1.98 -1.89 3.23
N ILE A 233 0.94 -2.72 3.06
CA ILE A 233 0.80 -3.60 1.89
C ILE A 233 0.58 -2.80 0.60
N GLN A 234 -0.20 -1.72 0.62
CA GLN A 234 -0.39 -0.85 -0.55
C GLN A 234 0.90 -0.19 -1.02
N ARG A 235 1.81 0.13 -0.07
CA ARG A 235 3.11 0.74 -0.38
C ARG A 235 4.10 -0.28 -0.92
N ASP A 236 4.14 -1.46 -0.31
CA ASP A 236 5.20 -2.44 -0.56
C ASP A 236 4.81 -3.46 -1.65
N HIS A 237 3.51 -3.66 -1.93
CA HIS A 237 3.00 -4.64 -2.88
C HIS A 237 2.02 -4.07 -3.90
N LYS A 238 2.14 -4.55 -5.15
CA LYS A 238 1.25 -4.18 -6.28
C LYS A 238 0.23 -5.26 -6.57
N LEU A 239 -0.85 -5.29 -5.80
CA LEU A 239 -1.92 -6.28 -5.94
C LEU A 239 -3.07 -5.79 -6.82
N SER A 240 -3.93 -6.71 -7.26
CA SER A 240 -5.17 -6.43 -8.00
C SER A 240 -6.30 -5.97 -7.07
N SER A 241 -6.37 -6.54 -5.87
CA SER A 241 -7.26 -6.17 -4.77
C SER A 241 -6.48 -6.08 -3.46
N TYR A 242 -6.88 -5.16 -2.59
CA TYR A 242 -6.29 -4.93 -1.27
C TYR A 242 -7.26 -5.26 -0.12
N SER A 243 -8.36 -5.96 -0.41
CA SER A 243 -9.23 -6.46 0.66
C SER A 243 -8.48 -7.48 1.52
N LEU A 244 -8.76 -7.52 2.82
CA LEU A 244 -8.12 -8.46 3.75
C LEU A 244 -8.26 -9.92 3.27
N ASN A 245 -9.39 -10.28 2.67
CA ASN A 245 -9.60 -11.61 2.09
C ASN A 245 -8.65 -11.90 0.92
N ALA A 246 -8.52 -10.98 -0.05
CA ALA A 246 -7.65 -11.17 -1.21
C ALA A 246 -6.17 -11.21 -0.81
N VAL A 247 -5.77 -10.34 0.11
CA VAL A 247 -4.41 -10.28 0.64
C VAL A 247 -4.05 -11.54 1.43
N SER A 248 -4.96 -12.01 2.30
CA SER A 248 -4.76 -13.24 3.06
C SER A 248 -4.68 -14.46 2.15
N ALA A 249 -5.53 -14.53 1.12
CA ALA A 249 -5.49 -15.63 0.16
C ALA A 249 -4.16 -15.64 -0.62
N HIS A 250 -3.67 -14.46 -1.02
CA HIS A 250 -2.44 -14.32 -1.78
C HIS A 250 -1.20 -14.67 -0.97
N PHE A 251 -1.08 -14.14 0.25
CA PHE A 251 0.13 -14.34 1.05
C PHE A 251 0.04 -15.53 1.97
N LEU A 252 -1.07 -15.77 2.66
CA LEU A 252 -1.19 -16.85 3.65
C LEU A 252 -1.74 -18.15 3.06
N GLY A 253 -2.44 -18.11 1.92
CA GLY A 253 -3.26 -19.22 1.45
C GLY A 253 -4.52 -19.46 2.30
N ASP A 254 -4.86 -18.52 3.18
CA ASP A 254 -6.01 -18.54 4.09
C ASP A 254 -7.02 -17.46 3.67
N ARG A 255 -8.28 -17.59 4.06
CA ARG A 255 -9.36 -16.66 3.67
C ARG A 255 -10.12 -16.18 4.90
N LYS A 256 -10.75 -15.02 4.80
CA LYS A 256 -11.72 -14.59 5.83
C LYS A 256 -12.85 -15.62 5.93
N GLU A 257 -13.48 -15.71 7.10
CA GLU A 257 -14.77 -16.39 7.20
C GLU A 257 -15.83 -15.55 6.48
N ASP A 258 -16.75 -16.20 5.77
CA ASP A 258 -17.74 -15.52 4.95
C ASP A 258 -18.99 -15.19 5.79
N VAL A 259 -19.06 -13.95 6.26
CA VAL A 259 -20.25 -13.38 6.91
C VAL A 259 -20.63 -12.12 6.14
N HIS A 260 -21.76 -12.17 5.45
CA HIS A 260 -22.29 -11.01 4.73
C HIS A 260 -22.76 -9.94 5.73
N HIS A 261 -22.51 -8.66 5.44
CA HIS A 261 -22.84 -7.55 6.35
C HIS A 261 -24.31 -7.53 6.78
N SER A 262 -25.24 -7.89 5.89
CA SER A 262 -26.68 -7.95 6.20
C SER A 262 -27.06 -9.09 7.16
N ALA A 263 -26.18 -10.07 7.36
CA ALA A 263 -26.38 -11.15 8.32
C ALA A 263 -25.86 -10.80 9.72
N ILE A 264 -24.97 -9.79 9.86
CA ILE A 264 -24.34 -9.44 11.15
C ILE A 264 -25.40 -9.07 12.19
N THR A 265 -26.33 -8.19 11.84
CA THR A 265 -27.41 -7.76 12.74
C THR A 265 -28.31 -8.94 13.15
N LYS A 266 -28.65 -9.82 12.20
CA LYS A 266 -29.45 -11.04 12.47
C LYS A 266 -28.73 -12.02 13.38
N LEU A 267 -27.42 -12.19 13.21
CA LEU A 267 -26.60 -13.05 14.08
C LEU A 267 -26.46 -12.45 15.49
N GLN A 268 -26.40 -11.13 15.60
CA GLN A 268 -26.33 -10.44 16.88
C GLN A 268 -27.64 -10.55 17.68
N GLU A 269 -28.78 -10.41 17.00
CA GLU A 269 -30.13 -10.50 17.59
C GLU A 269 -30.58 -11.93 17.92
N GLY A 270 -29.85 -12.95 17.45
CA GLY A 270 -30.12 -14.35 17.75
C GLY A 270 -29.74 -14.77 19.17
N ASP A 271 -29.21 -15.98 19.31
CA ASP A 271 -28.83 -16.56 20.59
C ASP A 271 -27.32 -16.39 20.89
N GLU A 272 -26.86 -16.98 21.99
CA GLU A 272 -25.45 -16.94 22.37
C GLU A 272 -24.53 -17.69 21.40
N HIS A 273 -25.05 -18.65 20.63
CA HIS A 273 -24.30 -19.43 19.65
C HIS A 273 -24.15 -18.68 18.32
N THR A 274 -25.17 -17.91 17.89
CA THR A 274 -25.05 -17.01 16.74
C THR A 274 -24.07 -15.88 17.03
N ARG A 275 -24.09 -15.31 18.24
CA ARG A 275 -23.09 -14.33 18.69
C ARG A 275 -21.69 -14.93 18.81
N ARG A 276 -21.57 -16.18 19.24
CA ARG A 276 -20.30 -16.93 19.21
C ARG A 276 -19.74 -17.09 17.80
N ARG A 277 -20.59 -17.40 16.81
CA ARG A 277 -20.16 -17.46 15.40
C ARG A 277 -19.61 -16.11 14.92
N LEU A 278 -20.28 -15.01 15.25
CA LEU A 278 -19.79 -13.66 14.92
C LEU A 278 -18.47 -13.35 15.63
N ALA A 279 -18.32 -13.78 16.89
CA ALA A 279 -17.10 -13.58 17.67
C ALA A 279 -15.90 -14.38 17.13
N VAL A 280 -16.12 -15.60 16.64
CA VAL A 280 -15.08 -16.38 15.95
C VAL A 280 -14.65 -15.69 14.65
N TYR A 281 -15.61 -15.19 13.88
CA TYR A 281 -15.35 -14.39 12.68
C TYR A 281 -14.50 -13.14 12.99
N CYS A 282 -14.89 -12.33 13.98
CA CYS A 282 -14.15 -11.15 14.40
C CYS A 282 -12.74 -11.48 14.95
N LEU A 283 -12.60 -12.58 15.71
CA LEU A 283 -11.30 -13.08 16.16
C LEU A 283 -10.40 -13.48 14.98
N LYS A 284 -10.95 -14.10 13.93
CA LYS A 284 -10.18 -14.44 12.73
C LYS A 284 -9.70 -13.18 12.02
N ASP A 285 -10.54 -12.17 11.94
CA ASP A 285 -10.23 -10.89 11.30
C ASP A 285 -9.19 -10.07 12.06
N ALA A 286 -9.15 -10.16 13.40
CA ALA A 286 -8.05 -9.64 14.20
C ALA A 286 -6.76 -10.48 14.10
N TYR A 287 -6.86 -11.76 13.75
CA TYR A 287 -5.69 -12.66 13.67
C TYR A 287 -4.96 -12.60 12.32
N LEU A 288 -5.68 -12.47 11.22
CA LEU A 288 -5.10 -12.43 9.88
C LEU A 288 -4.06 -11.30 9.70
N PRO A 289 -4.28 -10.06 10.18
CA PRO A 289 -3.28 -9.00 10.12
C PRO A 289 -1.99 -9.35 10.89
N GLN A 290 -2.10 -10.00 12.04
CA GLN A 290 -0.94 -10.44 12.82
C GLN A 290 -0.11 -11.46 12.02
N ARG A 291 -0.77 -12.47 11.44
CA ARG A 291 -0.08 -13.47 10.61
C ARG A 291 0.57 -12.87 9.36
N LEU A 292 -0.08 -11.90 8.74
CA LEU A 292 0.46 -11.17 7.59
C LEU A 292 1.70 -10.36 7.98
N LEU A 293 1.66 -9.68 9.14
CA LEU A 293 2.78 -8.92 9.68
C LEU A 293 4.00 -9.81 9.90
N ASP A 294 3.81 -10.99 10.47
CA ASP A 294 4.88 -11.96 10.73
C ASP A 294 5.40 -12.58 9.42
N LYS A 295 4.52 -13.03 8.52
CA LYS A 295 4.91 -13.65 7.24
C LYS A 295 5.68 -12.69 6.33
N LEU A 296 5.30 -11.41 6.33
CA LEU A 296 5.92 -10.39 5.49
C LEU A 296 7.08 -9.66 6.20
N LEU A 297 7.42 -10.06 7.44
CA LEU A 297 8.50 -9.49 8.25
C LEU A 297 8.41 -7.95 8.36
N ILE A 298 7.20 -7.40 8.41
CA ILE A 298 6.98 -5.96 8.26
C ILE A 298 7.68 -5.17 9.37
N VAL A 299 7.56 -5.62 10.63
CA VAL A 299 8.19 -4.93 11.76
C VAL A 299 9.71 -4.92 11.65
N TYR A 300 10.32 -6.05 11.25
CA TYR A 300 11.77 -6.15 11.04
C TYR A 300 12.24 -5.20 9.95
N ASN A 301 11.62 -5.27 8.77
CA ASN A 301 11.95 -4.44 7.62
C ASN A 301 11.82 -2.94 7.92
N TYR A 302 10.78 -2.54 8.66
CA TYR A 302 10.55 -1.15 9.00
C TYR A 302 11.49 -0.65 10.10
N ILE A 303 11.82 -1.46 11.11
CA ILE A 303 12.83 -1.10 12.11
C ILE A 303 14.20 -0.94 11.44
N GLU A 304 14.59 -1.85 10.56
CA GLU A 304 15.85 -1.77 9.82
C GLU A 304 15.89 -0.52 8.92
N MET A 305 14.83 -0.25 8.17
CA MET A 305 14.71 0.97 7.36
C MET A 305 14.82 2.24 8.22
N ALA A 306 14.23 2.26 9.41
CA ALA A 306 14.34 3.38 10.35
C ALA A 306 15.78 3.55 10.87
N ARG A 307 16.48 2.45 11.17
CA ARG A 307 17.90 2.45 11.58
C ARG A 307 18.81 2.98 10.48
N VAL A 308 18.67 2.46 9.26
CA VAL A 308 19.48 2.85 8.09
C VAL A 308 19.28 4.32 7.72
N THR A 309 18.03 4.77 7.66
CA THR A 309 17.70 6.13 7.21
C THR A 309 17.70 7.16 8.33
N GLY A 310 17.75 6.71 9.58
CA GLY A 310 17.79 7.56 10.77
C GLY A 310 16.53 8.42 10.97
N VAL A 311 15.36 7.91 10.58
CA VAL A 311 14.04 8.57 10.78
C VAL A 311 13.17 7.78 11.78
N PRO A 312 12.22 8.42 12.48
CA PRO A 312 11.28 7.71 13.35
C PRO A 312 10.46 6.65 12.60
N LEU A 313 10.11 5.56 13.28
CA LEU A 313 9.35 4.44 12.69
C LEU A 313 8.02 4.92 12.06
N ALA A 314 7.32 5.84 12.75
CA ALA A 314 6.07 6.43 12.28
C ALA A 314 6.21 7.19 10.94
N TYR A 315 7.39 7.70 10.60
CA TYR A 315 7.62 8.42 9.34
C TYR A 315 7.65 7.49 8.13
N LEU A 316 7.91 6.19 8.32
CA LEU A 316 7.98 5.26 7.20
C LEU A 316 6.62 5.04 6.52
N LEU A 317 5.54 5.09 7.30
CA LEU A 317 4.16 5.01 6.82
C LEU A 317 3.62 6.39 6.42
N SER A 318 3.81 7.40 7.29
CA SER A 318 3.18 8.71 7.13
C SER A 318 3.90 9.68 6.18
N ARG A 319 5.19 9.48 5.89
CA ARG A 319 6.01 10.38 5.07
C ARG A 319 6.54 9.69 3.82
N GLY A 320 6.95 10.49 2.84
CA GLY A 320 7.55 10.02 1.59
C GLY A 320 9.05 9.74 1.71
N GLN A 321 9.69 9.42 0.60
CA GLN A 321 11.13 9.13 0.57
C GLN A 321 12.02 10.34 0.92
N SER A 322 11.51 11.56 0.80
CA SER A 322 12.34 12.77 0.96
C SER A 322 12.87 13.00 2.35
N ILE A 323 12.07 12.70 3.37
CA ILE A 323 12.51 12.88 4.76
C ILE A 323 13.68 11.94 5.10
N LYS A 324 13.70 10.74 4.48
CA LYS A 324 14.76 9.74 4.67
C LYS A 324 16.08 10.22 4.09
N VAL A 325 16.06 10.77 2.87
CA VAL A 325 17.25 11.32 2.22
C VAL A 325 17.72 12.57 2.95
N TYR A 326 16.80 13.44 3.35
CA TYR A 326 17.11 14.65 4.11
C TYR A 326 17.79 14.33 5.46
N SER A 327 17.27 13.35 6.20
CA SER A 327 17.88 12.88 7.46
C SER A 327 19.31 12.38 7.26
N GLN A 328 19.55 11.55 6.24
CA GLN A 328 20.88 11.04 5.91
C GLN A 328 21.84 12.16 5.50
N LEU A 329 21.37 13.10 4.68
CA LEU A 329 22.18 14.23 4.23
C LEU A 329 22.61 15.12 5.40
N LEU A 330 21.69 15.44 6.32
CA LEU A 330 22.00 16.17 7.56
C LEU A 330 23.06 15.45 8.40
N ARG A 331 22.92 14.14 8.59
CA ARG A 331 23.88 13.32 9.37
C ARG A 331 25.27 13.31 8.72
N LYS A 332 25.35 13.19 7.39
CA LYS A 332 26.62 13.21 6.64
C LYS A 332 27.24 14.60 6.59
N ALA A 333 26.43 15.66 6.42
CA ALA A 333 26.89 17.05 6.46
C ALA A 333 27.49 17.38 7.84
N ARG A 334 26.82 16.97 8.93
CA ARG A 334 27.34 17.10 10.30
C ARG A 334 28.70 16.44 10.47
N GLY A 335 28.88 15.21 9.97
CA GLY A 335 30.15 14.50 10.05
C GLY A 335 31.32 15.16 9.30
N ARG A 336 31.02 16.15 8.44
CA ARG A 336 32.00 16.94 7.68
C ARG A 336 32.01 18.41 8.06
N ALA A 337 31.33 18.80 9.14
CA ALA A 337 31.15 20.20 9.56
C ALA A 337 30.57 21.11 8.45
N LEU A 338 29.64 20.58 7.65
CA LEU A 338 28.95 21.31 6.58
C LEU A 338 27.55 21.73 7.01
N LEU A 339 27.08 22.88 6.49
CA LEU A 339 25.72 23.37 6.65
C LEU A 339 24.91 23.13 5.37
N LEU A 340 23.61 22.84 5.51
CA LEU A 340 22.69 22.83 4.39
C LEU A 340 22.02 24.21 4.26
N PRO A 341 22.01 24.84 3.08
CA PRO A 341 21.33 26.12 2.88
C PRO A 341 19.81 25.96 2.92
N ASP A 342 19.07 26.94 3.46
CA ASP A 342 17.61 26.97 3.43
C ASP A 342 17.12 27.84 2.25
N MET A 343 16.82 27.21 1.11
CA MET A 343 16.35 27.90 -0.10
C MET A 343 14.86 27.68 -0.36
N LYS A 344 14.15 28.78 -0.66
CA LYS A 344 12.72 28.75 -1.00
C LYS A 344 12.45 27.95 -2.28
N LYS A 345 11.34 27.20 -2.29
CA LYS A 345 10.85 26.43 -3.46
C LYS A 345 10.61 27.33 -4.67
N GLN A 346 11.42 27.18 -5.72
CA GLN A 346 11.11 27.72 -7.04
C GLN A 346 10.18 26.76 -7.80
N LYS A 347 9.30 27.29 -8.67
CA LYS A 347 8.48 26.45 -9.54
C LYS A 347 9.43 25.74 -10.52
N PRO A 348 9.26 24.42 -10.75
CA PRO A 348 10.10 23.69 -11.70
C PRO A 348 9.98 24.31 -13.09
N ARG A 349 11.12 24.61 -13.72
CA ARG A 349 11.17 24.92 -15.16
C ARG A 349 10.75 23.65 -15.93
N GLN A 350 9.88 23.79 -16.92
CA GLN A 350 9.51 22.72 -17.84
C GLN A 350 10.81 22.19 -18.49
N SER A 351 11.08 20.89 -18.39
CA SER A 351 12.25 20.26 -19.01
C SER A 351 11.80 19.32 -20.13
N ASP A 352 12.38 19.49 -21.31
CA ASP A 352 12.07 18.83 -22.59
C ASP A 352 12.74 17.45 -22.77
N THR A 353 12.90 16.64 -21.71
CA THR A 353 13.51 15.30 -21.87
C THR A 353 12.61 14.18 -21.37
N ASP A 354 11.97 13.51 -22.34
CA ASP A 354 11.09 12.35 -22.18
C ASP A 354 11.86 11.08 -21.78
N ALA A 355 12.16 10.93 -20.48
CA ALA A 355 12.33 9.60 -19.88
C ALA A 355 12.08 9.65 -18.37
N PRO A 356 10.99 9.06 -17.84
CA PRO A 356 10.83 8.91 -16.41
C PRO A 356 11.73 7.77 -15.90
N VAL A 357 12.97 8.08 -15.47
CA VAL A 357 13.82 7.11 -14.77
C VAL A 357 13.35 6.98 -13.31
N ASN A 358 13.22 5.74 -12.86
CA ASN A 358 12.65 5.37 -11.56
C ASN A 358 13.78 5.09 -10.54
N LEU A 359 14.73 6.02 -10.39
CA LEU A 359 15.73 5.96 -9.33
C LEU A 359 15.10 6.53 -8.04
N SER A 360 14.71 5.65 -7.12
CA SER A 360 14.08 6.01 -5.84
C SER A 360 14.93 6.97 -4.99
N VAL A 361 16.25 6.97 -5.16
CA VAL A 361 17.20 7.86 -4.47
C VAL A 361 17.28 9.25 -5.11
N PHE A 362 17.09 9.37 -6.43
CA PHE A 362 17.21 10.64 -7.16
C PHE A 362 15.86 11.30 -7.43
N ARG A 363 14.76 10.53 -7.48
CA ARG A 363 13.41 11.06 -7.73
C ARG A 363 12.71 11.46 -6.43
N VAL A 364 13.36 12.32 -5.65
CA VAL A 364 12.87 12.75 -4.36
C VAL A 364 12.05 14.02 -4.52
N ARG A 365 10.74 13.87 -4.76
CA ARG A 365 9.81 14.98 -5.03
C ARG A 365 9.59 16.00 -3.89
N ALA A 366 10.33 15.91 -2.78
CA ALA A 366 10.10 16.75 -1.60
C ALA A 366 11.38 17.06 -0.80
N LEU A 367 12.53 17.23 -1.47
CA LEU A 367 13.69 17.93 -0.87
C LEU A 367 13.49 19.45 -0.92
N PRO A 368 14.21 20.24 -0.10
CA PRO A 368 14.31 21.68 -0.28
C PRO A 368 14.77 22.04 -1.71
N SER A 369 14.36 23.20 -2.23
CA SER A 369 14.53 23.55 -3.67
C SER A 369 15.96 23.48 -4.18
N PHE A 370 16.94 23.83 -3.34
CA PHE A 370 18.35 23.83 -3.76
C PHE A 370 18.86 22.42 -4.05
N VAL A 371 18.39 21.43 -3.30
CA VAL A 371 18.76 20.06 -3.58
C VAL A 371 18.19 19.69 -4.93
N PHE A 372 16.98 20.13 -5.29
CA PHE A 372 16.43 19.91 -6.63
C PHE A 372 17.20 20.57 -7.78
N ASP A 373 17.65 21.82 -7.63
CA ASP A 373 18.34 22.52 -8.73
C ASP A 373 19.75 21.96 -8.95
N ALA A 374 20.52 21.74 -7.88
CA ALA A 374 21.80 21.03 -7.97
C ALA A 374 21.61 19.56 -8.40
N LEU A 375 20.53 18.90 -7.95
CA LEU A 375 20.18 17.56 -8.42
C LEU A 375 19.72 17.57 -9.88
N ALA A 376 19.28 18.67 -10.46
CA ALA A 376 18.86 18.69 -11.86
C ALA A 376 20.08 18.50 -12.76
N GLU A 377 21.17 19.22 -12.51
CA GLU A 377 22.44 19.07 -13.23
C GLU A 377 23.08 17.70 -12.97
N ILE A 378 23.11 17.25 -11.71
CA ILE A 378 23.60 15.91 -11.33
C ILE A 378 22.76 14.82 -12.00
N SER A 379 21.43 14.95 -12.00
CA SER A 379 20.50 14.00 -12.63
C SER A 379 20.67 13.99 -14.14
N ALA A 380 20.79 15.16 -14.78
CA ALA A 380 21.02 15.26 -16.21
C ALA A 380 22.33 14.55 -16.60
N SER A 381 23.42 14.84 -15.88
CA SER A 381 24.72 14.20 -16.06
C SER A 381 24.65 12.69 -15.85
N THR A 382 23.99 12.23 -14.79
CA THR A 382 23.79 10.78 -14.52
C THR A 382 23.07 10.09 -15.68
N THR A 383 22.02 10.72 -16.24
CA THR A 383 21.30 10.15 -17.38
C THR A 383 22.11 10.18 -18.67
N ALA A 384 22.96 11.19 -18.86
CA ALA A 384 23.85 11.28 -20.01
C ALA A 384 24.88 10.16 -19.98
N PHE A 385 25.58 9.98 -18.85
CA PHE A 385 26.50 8.86 -18.68
C PHE A 385 25.80 7.50 -18.81
N GLY A 386 24.57 7.36 -18.31
CA GLY A 386 23.77 6.14 -18.50
C GLY A 386 23.57 5.78 -19.98
N ARG A 387 23.23 6.78 -20.82
CA ARG A 387 23.08 6.60 -22.28
C ARG A 387 24.41 6.29 -22.98
N GLU A 388 25.47 7.00 -22.61
CA GLU A 388 26.80 6.75 -23.19
C GLU A 388 27.32 5.35 -22.85
N MET A 389 27.13 4.89 -21.61
CA MET A 389 27.56 3.57 -21.17
C MET A 389 26.83 2.43 -21.89
N ILE A 390 25.51 2.55 -22.12
CA ILE A 390 24.75 1.51 -22.84
C ILE A 390 25.14 1.45 -24.32
N ASP A 391 25.34 2.61 -24.97
CA ASP A 391 25.76 2.67 -26.37
C ASP A 391 27.19 2.12 -26.55
N ARG A 392 28.09 2.46 -25.61
CA ARG A 392 29.45 1.90 -25.58
C ARG A 392 29.43 0.39 -25.34
N THR A 393 28.61 -0.10 -24.41
CA THR A 393 28.46 -1.54 -24.14
C THR A 393 28.02 -2.27 -25.41
N ARG A 394 27.05 -1.71 -26.15
CA ARG A 394 26.61 -2.28 -27.42
C ARG A 394 27.75 -2.37 -28.43
N GLY A 395 28.48 -1.28 -28.65
CA GLY A 395 29.59 -1.24 -29.61
C GLY A 395 30.67 -2.29 -29.28
N LEU A 396 31.04 -2.40 -28.00
CA LEU A 396 32.04 -3.37 -27.53
C LEU A 396 31.62 -4.83 -27.78
N VAL A 397 30.33 -5.15 -27.60
CA VAL A 397 29.80 -6.49 -27.88
C VAL A 397 29.85 -6.80 -29.37
N GLU A 398 29.31 -5.90 -30.19
CA GLU A 398 29.18 -6.10 -31.65
C GLU A 398 30.56 -6.09 -32.35
N GLU A 399 31.57 -5.42 -31.79
CA GLU A 399 32.95 -5.43 -32.30
C GLU A 399 33.69 -6.74 -31.97
N ARG A 400 33.66 -7.17 -30.71
CA ARG A 400 34.46 -8.30 -30.23
C ARG A 400 33.89 -9.66 -30.64
N TYR A 401 32.60 -9.88 -30.44
CA TYR A 401 31.99 -11.20 -30.61
C TYR A 401 31.60 -11.44 -32.06
N THR A 402 32.61 -11.53 -32.92
CA THR A 402 32.44 -11.73 -34.37
C THR A 402 33.28 -12.90 -34.87
N THR A 403 32.88 -13.43 -36.01
CA THR A 403 33.59 -14.47 -36.75
C THR A 403 35.03 -14.07 -37.09
N ALA A 404 35.28 -12.78 -37.34
CA ALA A 404 36.63 -12.24 -37.56
C ALA A 404 37.56 -12.40 -36.34
N HIS A 405 37.00 -12.43 -35.13
CA HIS A 405 37.73 -12.64 -33.88
C HIS A 405 37.68 -14.10 -33.38
N GLY A 406 37.26 -15.04 -34.24
CA GLY A 406 37.29 -16.48 -33.96
C GLY A 406 36.06 -17.04 -33.23
N TYR A 407 34.98 -16.27 -33.10
CA TYR A 407 33.70 -16.78 -32.57
C TYR A 407 32.88 -17.48 -33.66
N ALA A 408 31.99 -18.40 -33.27
CA ALA A 408 31.19 -19.17 -34.21
C ALA A 408 30.25 -18.30 -35.05
N ASN A 409 29.69 -17.24 -34.44
CA ASN A 409 28.73 -16.34 -35.08
C ASN A 409 29.01 -14.88 -34.68
N ASN A 410 28.40 -13.95 -35.41
CA ASN A 410 28.42 -12.53 -35.07
C ASN A 410 27.31 -12.22 -34.07
N ALA A 411 27.66 -11.73 -32.89
CA ALA A 411 26.70 -11.29 -31.90
C ALA A 411 25.98 -10.02 -32.33
N GLU A 412 24.70 -9.91 -31.96
CA GLU A 412 23.86 -8.74 -32.24
C GLU A 412 23.16 -8.28 -30.97
N VAL A 413 23.16 -6.98 -30.69
CA VAL A 413 22.38 -6.42 -29.58
C VAL A 413 20.96 -6.15 -30.06
N ILE A 414 20.02 -7.02 -29.67
CA ILE A 414 18.64 -7.02 -30.17
C ILE A 414 17.70 -6.09 -29.38
N TYR A 415 18.07 -5.73 -28.15
CA TYR A 415 17.28 -4.83 -27.31
C TYR A 415 18.13 -4.24 -26.19
N GLY A 416 17.74 -3.06 -25.70
CA GLY A 416 18.29 -2.47 -24.49
C GLY A 416 17.27 -1.58 -23.79
N ASP A 417 17.29 -1.56 -22.46
CA ASP A 417 16.43 -0.69 -21.66
C ASP A 417 17.19 -0.13 -20.47
N THR A 418 17.66 1.12 -20.61
CA THR A 418 18.28 1.97 -19.58
C THR A 418 19.60 1.44 -18.99
N ASP A 419 19.59 0.26 -18.40
CA ASP A 419 20.67 -0.36 -17.63
C ASP A 419 20.94 -1.82 -18.04
N SER A 420 20.26 -2.32 -19.08
CA SER A 420 20.39 -3.68 -19.57
C SER A 420 20.53 -3.73 -21.09
N VAL A 421 21.36 -4.67 -21.57
CA VAL A 421 21.49 -5.02 -23.00
C VAL A 421 21.14 -6.49 -23.19
N MET A 422 20.39 -6.80 -24.24
CA MET A 422 20.04 -8.15 -24.62
C MET A 422 20.83 -8.51 -25.89
N VAL A 423 21.75 -9.46 -25.73
CA VAL A 423 22.66 -9.90 -26.79
C VAL A 423 22.20 -11.23 -27.34
N ASN A 424 22.06 -11.32 -28.66
CA ASN A 424 21.88 -12.57 -29.37
C ASN A 424 23.24 -13.05 -29.91
N PHE A 425 23.83 -14.05 -29.25
CA PHE A 425 25.08 -14.68 -29.71
C PHE A 425 24.87 -15.69 -30.85
N GLN A 426 23.63 -15.90 -31.31
CA GLN A 426 23.25 -16.86 -32.36
C GLN A 426 23.66 -18.31 -32.05
N HIS A 427 23.63 -18.70 -30.78
CA HIS A 427 23.80 -20.09 -30.34
C HIS A 427 22.46 -20.71 -29.93
N GLU A 428 22.23 -21.97 -30.32
CA GLU A 428 21.06 -22.75 -29.90
C GLU A 428 21.22 -23.35 -28.49
N ASP A 429 22.46 -23.52 -28.04
CA ASP A 429 22.78 -24.06 -26.72
C ASP A 429 22.74 -22.96 -25.65
N VAL A 430 21.89 -23.18 -24.63
CA VAL A 430 21.71 -22.24 -23.52
C VAL A 430 22.98 -22.13 -22.67
N GLY A 431 23.72 -23.23 -22.49
CA GLY A 431 24.95 -23.24 -21.70
C GLY A 431 26.05 -22.38 -22.31
N GLU A 432 26.25 -22.49 -23.62
CA GLU A 432 27.22 -21.67 -24.33
C GLU A 432 26.82 -20.19 -24.36
N ALA A 433 25.52 -19.89 -24.54
CA ALA A 433 25.03 -18.52 -24.46
C ALA A 433 25.26 -17.91 -23.05
N MET A 434 25.08 -18.70 -21.98
CA MET A 434 25.41 -18.27 -20.61
C MET A 434 26.90 -18.02 -20.42
N ARG A 435 27.76 -18.92 -20.93
CA ARG A 435 29.22 -18.79 -20.86
C ARG A 435 29.70 -17.51 -21.55
N LEU A 436 29.24 -17.26 -22.78
CA LEU A 436 29.56 -16.06 -23.55
C LEU A 436 29.01 -14.79 -22.88
N GLY A 437 27.80 -14.84 -22.32
CA GLY A 437 27.22 -13.73 -21.57
C GLY A 437 28.05 -13.36 -20.33
N ALA A 438 28.51 -14.36 -19.57
CA ALA A 438 29.35 -14.15 -18.40
C ALA A 438 30.74 -13.59 -18.78
N GLU A 439 31.35 -14.14 -19.84
CA GLU A 439 32.62 -13.64 -20.40
C GLU A 439 32.49 -12.18 -20.84
N ALA A 440 31.42 -11.83 -21.56
CA ALA A 440 31.14 -10.47 -21.99
C ALA A 440 30.97 -9.51 -20.82
N ALA A 441 30.20 -9.90 -19.80
CA ALA A 441 29.99 -9.07 -18.61
C ALA A 441 31.30 -8.79 -17.86
N GLU A 442 32.14 -9.81 -17.67
CA GLU A 442 33.42 -9.66 -16.99
C GLU A 442 34.41 -8.78 -17.79
N TRP A 443 34.51 -9.02 -19.10
CA TRP A 443 35.40 -8.25 -19.96
C TRP A 443 34.97 -6.78 -20.07
N ILE A 444 33.70 -6.52 -20.33
CA ILE A 444 33.17 -5.15 -20.47
C ILE A 444 33.31 -4.38 -19.16
N THR A 445 33.12 -5.03 -18.01
CA THR A 445 33.33 -4.42 -16.69
C THR A 445 34.72 -3.79 -16.56
N LYS A 446 35.76 -4.44 -17.11
CA LYS A 446 37.16 -3.93 -17.06
C LYS A 446 37.36 -2.65 -17.88
N THR A 447 36.43 -2.32 -18.79
CA THR A 447 36.49 -1.10 -19.61
C THR A 447 35.88 0.13 -18.94
N PHE A 448 35.16 -0.06 -17.84
CA PHE A 448 34.52 1.00 -17.06
C PHE A 448 35.27 1.28 -15.75
N LEU A 449 35.05 2.48 -15.20
CA LEU A 449 35.64 2.88 -13.92
C LEU A 449 34.95 2.15 -12.76
N HIS A 450 35.73 1.68 -11.79
CA HIS A 450 35.19 1.18 -10.53
C HIS A 450 34.34 2.26 -9.83
N PRO A 451 33.15 1.95 -9.28
CA PRO A 451 32.58 0.62 -8.99
C PRO A 451 31.59 0.08 -10.04
N ILE A 452 31.60 0.61 -11.27
CA ILE A 452 30.68 0.16 -12.32
C ILE A 452 31.00 -1.29 -12.66
N ARG A 453 29.98 -2.14 -12.59
CA ARG A 453 30.07 -3.56 -12.90
C ARG A 453 28.88 -3.99 -13.74
N LEU A 454 29.18 -4.64 -14.86
CA LEU A 454 28.19 -5.36 -15.64
C LEU A 454 28.15 -6.80 -15.14
N GLU A 455 26.95 -7.32 -14.92
CA GLU A 455 26.73 -8.70 -14.51
C GLU A 455 25.89 -9.44 -15.55
N PHE A 456 26.25 -10.69 -15.80
CA PHE A 456 25.38 -11.60 -16.54
C PHE A 456 24.25 -12.04 -15.60
N GLU A 457 23.00 -11.76 -15.99
CA GLU A 457 21.83 -12.07 -15.16
C GLU A 457 21.14 -13.38 -15.55
N LYS A 458 20.91 -13.60 -16.85
CA LYS A 458 20.04 -14.68 -17.36
C LYS A 458 20.10 -14.83 -18.88
N VAL A 459 19.63 -15.97 -19.39
CA VAL A 459 19.32 -16.21 -20.81
C VAL A 459 17.80 -16.33 -21.00
N TYR A 460 17.29 -15.80 -22.11
CA TYR A 460 15.91 -16.08 -22.57
C TYR A 460 15.92 -17.04 -23.76
N TRP A 461 15.28 -18.20 -23.61
CA TRP A 461 15.14 -19.16 -24.71
C TRP A 461 13.88 -20.02 -24.58
N PRO A 462 12.87 -19.86 -25.44
CA PRO A 462 12.75 -18.85 -26.50
C PRO A 462 12.51 -17.43 -25.96
N TYR A 463 12.75 -16.44 -26.83
CA TYR A 463 12.50 -15.03 -26.57
C TYR A 463 11.53 -14.42 -27.59
N LEU A 464 10.63 -13.57 -27.12
CA LEU A 464 9.61 -12.88 -27.91
C LEU A 464 9.59 -11.39 -27.58
N LEU A 465 10.20 -10.60 -28.45
CA LEU A 465 10.16 -9.14 -28.38
C LEU A 465 9.02 -8.58 -29.24
N ILE A 466 8.11 -7.84 -28.61
CA ILE A 466 6.93 -7.26 -29.27
C ILE A 466 7.21 -5.79 -29.61
N SER A 467 7.55 -5.01 -28.58
CA SER A 467 7.86 -3.59 -28.68
C SER A 467 8.63 -3.13 -27.45
N LYS A 468 9.03 -1.85 -27.41
CA LYS A 468 9.75 -1.29 -26.26
C LYS A 468 8.96 -1.52 -24.97
N LYS A 469 9.61 -2.11 -23.97
CA LYS A 469 9.03 -2.50 -22.67
C LYS A 469 7.90 -3.55 -22.75
N ARG A 470 7.78 -4.27 -23.87
CA ARG A 470 6.82 -5.36 -24.06
C ARG A 470 7.50 -6.58 -24.67
N TYR A 471 7.76 -7.58 -23.84
CA TYR A 471 8.41 -8.83 -24.26
C TYR A 471 8.08 -9.98 -23.32
N ALA A 472 8.23 -11.20 -23.82
CA ALA A 472 8.14 -12.45 -23.07
C ALA A 472 9.36 -13.32 -23.36
N GLY A 473 9.76 -14.13 -22.39
CA GLY A 473 10.88 -15.05 -22.54
C GLY A 473 10.81 -16.17 -21.53
N VAL A 474 11.20 -17.37 -21.91
CA VAL A 474 11.44 -18.44 -20.92
C VAL A 474 12.80 -18.17 -20.31
N LEU A 475 12.81 -17.91 -19.00
CA LEU A 475 13.98 -17.45 -18.25
C LEU A 475 14.81 -18.65 -17.80
N TRP A 476 16.12 -18.60 -18.07
CA TRP A 476 17.09 -19.60 -17.65
C TRP A 476 18.20 -18.92 -16.84
N THR A 477 18.40 -19.40 -15.60
CA THR A 477 19.61 -19.13 -14.79
C THR A 477 20.52 -20.35 -14.67
N ASP A 478 19.98 -21.54 -14.93
CA ASP A 478 20.71 -22.82 -15.02
C ASP A 478 20.54 -23.37 -16.45
N PRO A 479 21.60 -23.87 -17.11
CA PRO A 479 21.51 -24.39 -18.47
C PRO A 479 20.65 -25.66 -18.62
N LYS A 480 20.38 -26.38 -17.51
CA LYS A 480 19.64 -27.66 -17.52
C LYS A 480 18.15 -27.48 -17.32
N ARG A 481 17.71 -26.40 -16.65
CA ARG A 481 16.31 -26.18 -16.30
C ARG A 481 15.95 -24.70 -16.34
N TYR A 482 14.84 -24.39 -17.01
CA TYR A 482 14.27 -23.05 -16.95
C TYR A 482 13.61 -22.77 -15.60
N ASP A 483 13.55 -21.48 -15.24
CA ASP A 483 12.95 -21.00 -13.99
C ASP A 483 11.46 -20.75 -14.15
N LYS A 484 11.09 -19.89 -15.11
CA LYS A 484 9.71 -19.50 -15.39
C LYS A 484 9.57 -18.82 -16.74
N LEU A 485 8.33 -18.70 -17.20
CA LEU A 485 7.96 -17.77 -18.25
C LEU A 485 7.92 -16.34 -17.68
N ASP A 486 8.86 -15.49 -18.08
CA ASP A 486 8.89 -14.08 -17.70
C ASP A 486 8.16 -13.21 -18.73
N THR A 487 7.36 -12.26 -18.26
CA THR A 487 6.61 -11.34 -19.11
C THR A 487 6.77 -9.91 -18.59
N LYS A 488 7.17 -8.99 -19.46
CA LYS A 488 7.34 -7.57 -19.14
C LYS A 488 6.40 -6.72 -19.98
N GLY A 489 5.57 -5.92 -19.32
CA GLY A 489 4.65 -4.96 -19.94
C GLY A 489 3.51 -5.57 -20.78
N ILE A 490 3.43 -6.90 -20.88
CA ILE A 490 2.32 -7.64 -21.51
C ILE A 490 1.09 -7.60 -20.60
N GLU A 491 -0.08 -7.81 -21.19
CA GLU A 491 -1.39 -7.80 -20.55
C GLU A 491 -1.49 -8.66 -19.28
N THR A 492 -0.69 -9.73 -19.18
CA THR A 492 -0.60 -10.67 -18.05
C THR A 492 -0.22 -9.98 -16.73
N VAL A 493 0.74 -9.05 -16.77
CA VAL A 493 1.26 -8.33 -15.58
C VAL A 493 0.58 -6.98 -15.36
N ARG A 494 -0.34 -6.60 -16.25
CA ARG A 494 -1.05 -5.32 -16.23
C ARG A 494 -2.33 -5.41 -15.41
N ARG A 495 -2.48 -4.51 -14.44
CA ARG A 495 -3.60 -4.55 -13.47
C ARG A 495 -4.92 -3.97 -14.00
N ASP A 496 -4.87 -3.32 -15.15
CA ASP A 496 -6.01 -2.68 -15.83
C ASP A 496 -6.77 -3.62 -16.78
N ASN A 497 -6.38 -4.89 -16.86
CA ASN A 497 -7.08 -5.93 -17.62
C ASN A 497 -7.90 -6.84 -16.71
N CYS A 498 -9.00 -7.39 -17.24
CA CYS A 498 -9.78 -8.41 -16.57
C CYS A 498 -9.00 -9.73 -16.46
N GLN A 499 -9.42 -10.58 -15.54
CA GLN A 499 -8.74 -11.83 -15.24
C GLN A 499 -8.76 -12.81 -16.42
N LEU A 500 -9.88 -12.86 -17.17
CA LEU A 500 -10.00 -13.69 -18.38
C LEU A 500 -8.89 -13.41 -19.39
N VAL A 501 -8.59 -12.13 -19.66
CA VAL A 501 -7.54 -11.74 -20.61
C VAL A 501 -6.16 -12.17 -20.10
N LYS A 502 -5.89 -12.02 -18.80
CA LYS A 502 -4.61 -12.43 -18.22
C LYS A 502 -4.40 -13.94 -18.32
N GLU A 503 -5.40 -14.73 -17.95
CA GLU A 503 -5.35 -16.19 -18.00
C GLU A 503 -5.21 -16.69 -19.43
N MET A 504 -5.98 -16.10 -20.34
CA MET A 504 -5.93 -16.46 -21.76
C MET A 504 -4.54 -16.16 -22.35
N VAL A 505 -4.00 -14.94 -22.18
CA VAL A 505 -2.67 -14.58 -22.71
C VAL A 505 -1.56 -15.41 -22.06
N THR A 506 -1.64 -15.67 -20.76
CA THR A 506 -0.68 -16.54 -20.05
C THR A 506 -0.69 -17.95 -20.64
N THR A 507 -1.87 -18.55 -20.79
CA THR A 507 -2.02 -19.91 -21.33
C THR A 507 -1.55 -20.00 -22.79
N VAL A 508 -1.85 -18.98 -23.60
CA VAL A 508 -1.37 -18.89 -25.00
C VAL A 508 0.15 -18.83 -25.04
N LEU A 509 0.77 -17.97 -24.22
CA LEU A 509 2.23 -17.87 -24.13
C LEU A 509 2.85 -19.20 -23.67
N GLU A 510 2.28 -19.87 -22.68
CA GLU A 510 2.77 -21.18 -22.23
C GLU A 510 2.69 -22.23 -23.34
N ARG A 511 1.56 -22.33 -24.04
CA ARG A 511 1.40 -23.29 -25.16
C ARG A 511 2.40 -23.03 -26.28
N ILE A 512 2.73 -21.77 -26.56
CA ILE A 512 3.64 -21.40 -27.66
C ILE A 512 5.10 -21.50 -27.24
N MET A 513 5.46 -20.96 -26.09
CA MET A 513 6.86 -20.80 -25.68
C MET A 513 7.40 -22.04 -24.97
N LEU A 514 6.56 -22.74 -24.19
CA LEU A 514 6.97 -23.96 -23.49
C LEU A 514 6.63 -25.20 -24.30
N ARG A 515 5.37 -25.33 -24.76
CA ARG A 515 4.92 -26.55 -25.46
C ARG A 515 5.22 -26.57 -26.95
N ARG A 516 5.63 -25.43 -27.52
CA ARG A 516 5.87 -25.25 -28.97
C ARG A 516 4.68 -25.65 -29.85
N ASP A 517 3.47 -25.51 -29.32
CA ASP A 517 2.23 -25.91 -29.99
C ASP A 517 1.33 -24.69 -30.27
N THR A 518 1.47 -24.16 -31.48
CA THR A 518 0.67 -23.03 -31.96
C THR A 518 -0.77 -23.42 -32.28
N ARG A 519 -1.01 -24.68 -32.70
CA ARG A 519 -2.36 -25.14 -33.06
C ARG A 519 -3.24 -25.23 -31.83
N SER A 520 -2.72 -25.83 -30.77
CA SER A 520 -3.37 -25.93 -29.46
C SER A 520 -3.64 -24.56 -28.84
N ALA A 521 -2.75 -23.58 -29.05
CA ALA A 521 -2.99 -22.20 -28.62
C ALA A 521 -4.18 -21.56 -29.37
N VAL A 522 -4.26 -21.75 -30.70
CA VAL A 522 -5.38 -21.24 -31.51
C VAL A 522 -6.70 -21.90 -31.12
N GLU A 523 -6.72 -23.22 -30.92
CA GLU A 523 -7.93 -23.95 -30.49
C GLU A 523 -8.41 -23.51 -29.10
N PHE A 524 -7.49 -23.30 -28.18
CA PHE A 524 -7.80 -22.77 -26.85
C PHE A 524 -8.44 -21.37 -26.92
N VAL A 525 -7.89 -20.48 -27.74
CA VAL A 525 -8.48 -19.15 -27.97
C VAL A 525 -9.90 -19.27 -28.54
N LYS A 526 -10.09 -20.13 -29.55
CA LYS A 526 -11.42 -20.37 -30.15
C LYS A 526 -12.42 -20.86 -29.11
N THR A 527 -12.02 -21.81 -28.28
CA THR A 527 -12.87 -22.37 -27.20
C THR A 527 -13.20 -21.31 -26.16
N THR A 528 -12.21 -20.53 -25.72
CA THR A 528 -12.40 -19.44 -24.74
C THR A 528 -13.36 -18.37 -25.29
N ILE A 529 -13.22 -18.02 -26.58
CA ILE A 529 -14.15 -17.10 -27.24
C ILE A 529 -15.53 -17.73 -27.31
N ALA A 530 -15.67 -19.00 -27.71
CA ALA A 530 -16.96 -19.69 -27.77
C ALA A 530 -17.65 -19.72 -26.39
N ASP A 531 -16.93 -20.04 -25.31
CA ASP A 531 -17.47 -20.02 -23.95
C ASP A 531 -17.92 -18.61 -23.52
N LEU A 532 -17.16 -17.58 -23.90
CA LEU A 532 -17.56 -16.19 -23.67
C LEU A 532 -18.84 -15.85 -24.45
N LEU A 533 -18.95 -16.25 -25.72
CA LEU A 533 -20.12 -16.01 -26.56
C LEU A 533 -21.35 -16.80 -26.07
N MET A 534 -21.15 -17.98 -25.49
CA MET A 534 -22.18 -18.83 -24.89
C MET A 534 -22.52 -18.45 -23.44
N ASN A 535 -21.96 -17.35 -22.92
CA ASN A 535 -22.16 -16.87 -21.56
C ASN A 535 -21.80 -17.91 -20.47
N ARG A 536 -20.77 -18.73 -20.72
CA ARG A 536 -20.23 -19.74 -19.81
C ARG A 536 -19.07 -19.23 -18.95
N VAL A 537 -18.69 -17.97 -19.11
CA VAL A 537 -17.62 -17.32 -18.34
C VAL A 537 -18.21 -16.60 -17.14
N ASP A 538 -17.65 -16.86 -15.95
CA ASP A 538 -18.09 -16.20 -14.73
C ASP A 538 -17.80 -14.69 -14.76
N ILE A 539 -18.72 -13.91 -14.21
CA ILE A 539 -18.62 -12.44 -14.17
C ILE A 539 -17.36 -11.96 -13.43
N SER A 540 -16.88 -12.70 -12.42
CA SER A 540 -15.65 -12.34 -11.69
C SER A 540 -14.43 -12.31 -12.60
N SER A 541 -14.38 -13.17 -13.62
CA SER A 541 -13.30 -13.18 -14.62
C SER A 541 -13.35 -11.97 -15.55
N LEU A 542 -14.49 -11.27 -15.63
CA LEU A 542 -14.71 -10.10 -16.48
C LEU A 542 -14.52 -8.76 -15.74
N VAL A 543 -14.32 -8.78 -14.42
CA VAL A 543 -14.13 -7.56 -13.62
C VAL A 543 -12.82 -6.87 -13.99
N ILE A 544 -12.90 -5.57 -14.30
CA ILE A 544 -11.75 -4.69 -14.54
C ILE A 544 -11.56 -3.80 -13.31
N THR A 545 -10.32 -3.56 -12.89
CA THR A 545 -10.02 -2.64 -11.79
C THR A 545 -9.15 -1.48 -12.24
N LYS A 546 -9.49 -0.26 -11.86
CA LYS A 546 -8.69 0.94 -12.15
C LYS A 546 -8.55 1.84 -10.93
N GLY A 547 -7.35 2.35 -10.68
CA GLY A 547 -7.07 3.21 -9.54
C GLY A 547 -7.63 4.63 -9.74
N LEU A 548 -8.39 5.12 -8.76
CA LEU A 548 -8.88 6.49 -8.69
C LEU A 548 -7.78 7.38 -8.09
N THR A 549 -7.12 8.20 -8.89
CA THR A 549 -5.94 8.98 -8.47
C THR A 549 -6.26 10.41 -8.03
N ARG A 550 -7.43 10.92 -8.43
CA ARG A 550 -7.93 12.26 -8.09
C ARG A 550 -9.45 12.21 -8.00
N GLU A 551 -10.07 13.31 -7.56
CA GLU A 551 -11.52 13.42 -7.58
C GLU A 551 -12.05 13.30 -9.02
N PRO A 552 -13.16 12.57 -9.27
CA PRO A 552 -13.73 12.37 -10.59
C PRO A 552 -13.91 13.66 -11.40
N GLU A 553 -14.28 14.75 -10.73
CA GLU A 553 -14.56 16.06 -11.32
C GLU A 553 -13.29 16.78 -11.79
N SER A 554 -12.11 16.36 -11.31
CA SER A 554 -10.81 16.96 -11.65
C SER A 554 -10.16 16.37 -12.90
N TYR A 555 -10.74 15.32 -13.49
CA TYR A 555 -10.23 14.71 -14.71
C TYR A 555 -10.67 15.51 -15.94
N THR A 556 -9.70 15.89 -16.77
CA THR A 556 -9.97 16.57 -18.05
C THR A 556 -10.68 15.66 -19.06
N VAL A 557 -10.47 14.35 -18.96
CA VAL A 557 -11.07 13.34 -19.84
C VAL A 557 -11.98 12.43 -19.02
N ARG A 558 -13.26 12.40 -19.38
CA ARG A 558 -14.26 11.50 -18.78
C ARG A 558 -13.87 10.05 -19.05
N SER A 559 -13.69 9.29 -17.98
CA SER A 559 -13.21 7.92 -18.06
C SER A 559 -14.18 6.95 -17.38
N THR A 560 -14.14 5.68 -17.77
CA THR A 560 -15.10 4.66 -17.31
C THR A 560 -15.22 4.56 -15.79
N HIS A 561 -14.10 4.41 -15.09
CA HIS A 561 -14.08 4.34 -13.63
C HIS A 561 -14.50 5.64 -12.91
N THR A 562 -14.20 6.82 -13.48
CA THR A 562 -14.55 8.10 -12.84
C THR A 562 -16.06 8.35 -12.93
N GLU A 563 -16.67 8.04 -14.07
CA GLU A 563 -18.12 8.14 -14.25
C GLU A 563 -18.89 7.13 -13.40
N LEU A 564 -18.37 5.91 -13.27
CA LEU A 564 -18.95 4.94 -12.35
C LEU A 564 -18.93 5.44 -10.91
N VAL A 565 -17.82 6.03 -10.46
CA VAL A 565 -17.75 6.61 -9.10
C VAL A 565 -18.80 7.71 -8.92
N ILE A 566 -18.98 8.61 -9.89
CA ILE A 566 -20.05 9.62 -9.85
C ILE A 566 -21.43 8.94 -9.74
N LYS A 567 -21.67 7.88 -10.51
CA LYS A 567 -22.91 7.09 -10.46
C LYS A 567 -23.13 6.43 -9.10
N MET A 568 -22.08 5.84 -8.52
CA MET A 568 -22.11 5.21 -7.20
C MET A 568 -22.36 6.25 -6.10
N ARG A 569 -21.69 7.41 -6.12
CA ARG A 569 -21.92 8.51 -5.17
C ARG A 569 -23.37 8.97 -5.15
N LYS A 570 -24.02 9.02 -6.33
CA LYS A 570 -25.44 9.39 -6.42
C LYS A 570 -26.38 8.34 -5.82
N ARG A 571 -25.99 7.06 -5.85
CA ARG A 571 -26.78 5.96 -5.28
C ARG A 571 -26.57 5.88 -3.77
N ASP A 572 -25.31 5.86 -3.36
CA ASP A 572 -24.88 5.79 -1.98
C ASP A 572 -23.49 6.45 -1.85
N PRO A 573 -23.41 7.66 -1.27
CA PRO A 573 -22.16 8.35 -1.05
C PRO A 573 -21.19 7.61 -0.11
N VAL A 574 -21.68 6.76 0.78
CA VAL A 574 -20.89 6.15 1.86
C VAL A 574 -20.09 4.96 1.35
N THR A 575 -20.70 4.12 0.50
CA THR A 575 -20.06 2.94 -0.10
C THR A 575 -19.26 3.24 -1.36
N SER A 576 -19.31 4.48 -1.86
CA SER A 576 -18.54 4.90 -3.03
C SER A 576 -17.01 4.85 -2.78
N PRO A 577 -16.22 4.39 -3.77
CA PRO A 577 -14.76 4.46 -3.71
C PRO A 577 -14.22 5.90 -3.52
N LYS A 578 -13.13 6.03 -2.77
CA LYS A 578 -12.42 7.27 -2.47
C LYS A 578 -11.13 7.39 -3.28
N VAL A 579 -10.56 8.60 -3.34
CA VAL A 579 -9.27 8.84 -3.99
C VAL A 579 -8.19 8.00 -3.32
N GLY A 580 -7.48 7.20 -4.11
CA GLY A 580 -6.53 6.18 -3.65
C GLY A 580 -7.03 4.75 -3.89
N ASP A 581 -8.34 4.54 -3.95
CA ASP A 581 -8.94 3.21 -4.10
C ASP A 581 -8.85 2.69 -5.53
N ARG A 582 -8.95 1.36 -5.68
CA ARG A 582 -9.17 0.72 -6.97
C ARG A 582 -10.65 0.47 -7.16
N VAL A 583 -11.22 1.00 -8.25
CA VAL A 583 -12.62 0.88 -8.61
C VAL A 583 -12.81 -0.38 -9.47
N PRO A 584 -13.51 -1.41 -8.98
CA PRO A 584 -13.92 -2.55 -9.79
C PRO A 584 -15.13 -2.18 -10.66
N TYR A 585 -15.16 -2.62 -11.91
CA TYR A 585 -16.30 -2.45 -12.79
C TYR A 585 -16.39 -3.53 -13.87
N VAL A 586 -17.60 -3.73 -14.37
CA VAL A 586 -17.89 -4.49 -15.59
C VAL A 586 -18.47 -3.57 -16.65
N ILE A 587 -18.39 -3.98 -17.92
CA ILE A 587 -19.01 -3.26 -19.03
C ILE A 587 -20.32 -3.95 -19.38
N VAL A 588 -21.43 -3.22 -19.24
CA VAL A 588 -22.79 -3.71 -19.54
C VAL A 588 -23.25 -3.31 -20.94
N GLN A 589 -24.27 -4.01 -21.42
CA GLN A 589 -24.92 -3.69 -22.68
C GLN A 589 -25.66 -2.35 -22.58
N ALA A 590 -25.56 -1.54 -23.64
CA ALA A 590 -26.28 -0.28 -23.77
C ALA A 590 -26.64 -0.02 -25.24
N ALA A 591 -27.43 1.04 -25.47
CA ALA A 591 -27.86 1.48 -26.79
C ALA A 591 -26.69 1.67 -27.77
N LYS A 592 -26.98 1.55 -29.07
CA LYS A 592 -25.98 1.71 -30.15
C LYS A 592 -25.43 3.14 -30.09
N GLY A 593 -24.10 3.28 -30.03
CA GLY A 593 -23.43 4.58 -29.92
C GLY A 593 -23.12 5.06 -28.49
N ALA A 594 -23.61 4.37 -27.46
CA ALA A 594 -23.27 4.71 -26.07
C ALA A 594 -21.75 4.62 -25.83
N LYS A 595 -21.21 5.60 -25.11
CA LYS A 595 -19.77 5.72 -24.83
C LYS A 595 -19.35 4.67 -23.80
N ALA A 596 -18.09 4.27 -23.83
CA ALA A 596 -17.59 3.22 -22.93
C ALA A 596 -17.77 3.55 -21.44
N PHE A 597 -17.74 4.83 -21.07
CA PHE A 597 -17.95 5.24 -19.68
C PHE A 597 -19.40 5.21 -19.22
N GLU A 598 -20.37 5.22 -20.15
CA GLU A 598 -21.81 5.11 -19.84
C GLU A 598 -22.21 3.66 -19.55
N LYS A 599 -21.38 2.72 -20.01
CA LYS A 599 -21.58 1.27 -19.91
C LYS A 599 -20.96 0.65 -18.66
N ALA A 600 -20.34 1.44 -17.80
CA ALA A 600 -19.70 0.94 -16.60
C ALA A 600 -20.74 0.61 -15.52
N GLU A 601 -20.58 -0.52 -14.85
CA GLU A 601 -21.40 -0.85 -13.68
C GLU A 601 -20.59 -1.56 -12.59
N ASP A 602 -21.00 -1.37 -11.33
CA ASP A 602 -20.47 -2.10 -10.17
C ASP A 602 -20.89 -3.59 -10.26
N PRO A 603 -19.94 -4.55 -10.19
CA PRO A 603 -20.26 -5.98 -10.27
C PRO A 603 -21.23 -6.46 -9.19
N VAL A 604 -21.17 -5.88 -7.98
CA VAL A 604 -22.06 -6.27 -6.86
C VAL A 604 -23.47 -5.75 -7.12
N TRP A 605 -23.60 -4.47 -7.44
CA TRP A 605 -24.88 -3.88 -7.82
C TRP A 605 -25.53 -4.61 -9.00
N ARG A 606 -24.74 -4.99 -10.02
CA ARG A 606 -25.26 -5.74 -11.17
C ARG A 606 -25.79 -7.10 -10.78
N ARG A 607 -25.09 -7.83 -9.91
CA ARG A 607 -25.53 -9.15 -9.42
C ARG A 607 -26.81 -9.06 -8.59
N GLN A 608 -26.97 -8.02 -7.79
CA GLN A 608 -28.14 -7.82 -6.93
C GLN A 608 -29.38 -7.33 -7.68
N ASN A 609 -29.19 -6.49 -8.70
CA ASN A 609 -30.27 -5.90 -9.50
C ASN A 609 -30.50 -6.64 -10.82
N ASP A 610 -29.96 -7.86 -10.96
CA ASP A 610 -30.34 -8.77 -12.03
C ASP A 610 -31.71 -9.37 -11.68
N THR A 611 -32.75 -8.53 -11.71
CA THR A 611 -34.12 -9.01 -11.65
C THR A 611 -34.40 -9.64 -13.01
N GLY A 612 -34.63 -10.96 -13.04
CA GLY A 612 -35.06 -11.74 -14.22
C GLY A 612 -36.44 -11.34 -14.75
N THR A 613 -36.75 -10.05 -14.76
CA THR A 613 -37.97 -9.40 -15.21
C THR A 613 -37.64 -8.45 -16.37
N GLU A 614 -36.91 -8.94 -17.36
CA GLU A 614 -37.51 -9.17 -18.68
C GLU A 614 -37.73 -10.69 -18.78
N GLN A 615 -38.93 -11.12 -18.39
CA GLN A 615 -39.48 -12.49 -18.39
C GLN A 615 -38.53 -13.66 -18.04
N GLY A 616 -38.66 -14.15 -16.80
CA GLY A 616 -38.67 -15.58 -16.49
C GLY A 616 -37.30 -16.21 -16.31
N GLY A 617 -36.91 -16.42 -15.05
CA GLY A 617 -35.66 -17.07 -14.67
C GLY A 617 -35.53 -18.49 -15.21
N HIS A 618 -34.39 -18.74 -15.84
CA HIS A 618 -33.51 -19.90 -15.71
C HIS A 618 -32.16 -19.43 -16.30
N TYR A 619 -31.06 -20.13 -16.04
CA TYR A 619 -29.80 -19.96 -16.79
C TYR A 619 -29.97 -20.44 -18.25
N ALA A 620 -30.97 -19.90 -18.96
CA ALA A 620 -31.28 -20.09 -20.35
C ALA A 620 -31.31 -18.72 -21.01
N LEU A 621 -30.39 -18.53 -21.93
CA LEU A 621 -30.14 -17.29 -22.68
C LEU A 621 -31.42 -16.62 -23.17
N HIS A 622 -31.59 -15.33 -22.82
CA HIS A 622 -32.57 -14.47 -23.45
C HIS A 622 -32.27 -14.37 -24.96
N PRO A 623 -33.29 -14.45 -25.85
CA PRO A 623 -33.14 -14.17 -27.29
C PRO A 623 -32.59 -12.78 -27.65
N SER A 624 -32.39 -11.87 -26.69
CA SER A 624 -31.79 -10.53 -26.83
C SER A 624 -30.26 -10.52 -26.61
N LEU A 625 -29.69 -11.65 -26.17
CA LEU A 625 -28.23 -11.89 -26.14
C LEU A 625 -27.67 -12.32 -27.50
N ARG A 626 -28.52 -12.41 -28.54
CA ARG A 626 -28.14 -12.77 -29.93
C ARG A 626 -27.26 -11.75 -30.65
N ASP A 627 -26.89 -10.62 -30.03
CA ASP A 627 -25.97 -9.67 -30.64
C ASP A 627 -24.71 -9.43 -29.79
N VAL A 628 -23.98 -10.53 -29.57
CA VAL A 628 -22.64 -10.60 -28.95
C VAL A 628 -21.57 -9.78 -29.70
N ARG A 629 -21.93 -9.15 -30.83
CA ARG A 629 -21.08 -8.24 -31.62
C ARG A 629 -20.55 -7.02 -30.84
N ARG A 630 -21.05 -6.73 -29.63
CA ARG A 630 -20.59 -5.59 -28.80
C ARG A 630 -19.73 -5.96 -27.59
N LEU A 631 -19.88 -7.16 -27.02
CA LEU A 631 -18.89 -7.72 -26.08
C LEU A 631 -17.61 -8.12 -26.83
N GLN A 632 -17.74 -8.49 -28.12
CA GLN A 632 -16.63 -8.56 -29.05
C GLN A 632 -15.79 -7.27 -29.01
N ASN A 633 -16.36 -6.07 -29.12
CA ASN A 633 -15.59 -4.82 -29.16
C ASN A 633 -14.81 -4.44 -27.87
N ALA A 634 -15.08 -5.07 -26.72
CA ALA A 634 -14.37 -4.78 -25.47
C ALA A 634 -13.21 -5.76 -25.20
N VAL A 635 -13.41 -7.04 -25.53
CA VAL A 635 -12.47 -8.13 -25.21
C VAL A 635 -11.72 -8.60 -26.46
N VAL A 636 -12.38 -8.63 -27.64
CA VAL A 636 -11.76 -9.08 -28.90
C VAL A 636 -10.65 -8.16 -29.36
N PRO A 637 -10.72 -6.80 -29.27
CA PRO A 637 -9.56 -5.98 -29.54
C PRO A 637 -8.40 -6.25 -28.58
N ALA A 638 -8.65 -6.61 -27.32
CA ALA A 638 -7.57 -6.97 -26.40
C ALA A 638 -6.96 -8.35 -26.76
N VAL A 639 -7.79 -9.30 -27.18
CA VAL A 639 -7.38 -10.64 -27.67
C VAL A 639 -6.65 -10.54 -29.01
N GLU A 640 -7.20 -9.84 -29.99
CA GLU A 640 -6.60 -9.57 -31.30
C GLU A 640 -5.33 -8.76 -31.17
N ASN A 641 -5.31 -7.72 -30.33
CA ASN A 641 -4.11 -6.93 -30.11
C ASN A 641 -3.06 -7.77 -29.40
N ALA A 642 -3.42 -8.64 -28.44
CA ALA A 642 -2.51 -9.61 -27.84
C ALA A 642 -2.00 -10.64 -28.87
N LEU A 643 -2.85 -11.21 -29.72
CA LEU A 643 -2.44 -12.20 -30.73
C LEU A 643 -1.62 -11.60 -31.89
N ARG A 644 -1.95 -10.37 -32.32
CA ARG A 644 -1.15 -9.57 -33.27
C ARG A 644 0.19 -9.18 -32.66
N THR A 645 0.19 -8.77 -31.40
CA THR A 645 1.37 -8.49 -30.57
C THR A 645 2.29 -9.72 -30.53
N LEU A 646 1.75 -10.92 -30.36
CA LEU A 646 2.53 -12.16 -30.30
C LEU A 646 2.99 -12.71 -31.66
N ARG A 647 2.62 -12.06 -32.79
CA ARG A 647 3.02 -12.44 -34.17
C ARG A 647 2.72 -13.91 -34.55
N ILE A 648 1.68 -14.52 -33.97
CA ILE A 648 1.35 -15.95 -34.14
C ILE A 648 0.65 -16.24 -35.48
N ALA A 649 0.17 -15.21 -36.20
CA ALA A 649 -0.39 -15.34 -37.54
C ALA A 649 0.41 -14.48 -38.53
N LYS A 650 0.84 -15.06 -39.66
CA LYS A 650 1.63 -14.36 -40.68
C LYS A 650 0.83 -13.31 -41.46
N SER A 651 -0.48 -13.24 -41.27
CA SER A 651 -1.29 -12.10 -41.71
C SER A 651 -2.57 -11.98 -40.87
N ALA A 652 -3.07 -10.74 -40.71
CA ALA A 652 -4.42 -10.49 -40.21
C ALA A 652 -5.51 -11.19 -41.06
N VAL A 653 -5.16 -11.65 -42.28
CA VAL A 653 -6.03 -12.32 -43.23
C VAL A 653 -6.30 -13.78 -42.84
N GLU A 654 -5.39 -14.51 -42.19
CA GLU A 654 -5.66 -15.90 -41.75
C GLU A 654 -6.60 -15.98 -40.55
N LEU A 655 -6.48 -15.04 -39.60
CA LEU A 655 -7.44 -14.87 -38.51
C LEU A 655 -8.78 -14.32 -39.02
N SER A 656 -8.76 -13.36 -39.96
CA SER A 656 -9.95 -12.84 -40.64
C SER A 656 -10.62 -13.90 -41.52
N ASN A 657 -9.90 -14.86 -42.11
CA ASN A 657 -10.48 -15.92 -42.93
C ASN A 657 -11.15 -17.00 -42.08
N ALA A 658 -10.59 -17.33 -40.91
CA ALA A 658 -11.30 -18.12 -39.90
C ALA A 658 -12.57 -17.40 -39.42
N TYR A 659 -12.52 -16.07 -39.31
CA TYR A 659 -13.64 -15.19 -38.95
C TYR A 659 -14.70 -15.06 -40.07
N THR A 660 -14.26 -15.02 -41.33
CA THR A 660 -15.12 -14.90 -42.53
C THR A 660 -15.79 -16.23 -42.87
N GLN A 661 -15.14 -17.36 -42.55
CA GLN A 661 -15.78 -18.68 -42.62
C GLN A 661 -16.87 -18.84 -41.53
N LEU A 662 -16.67 -18.29 -40.33
CA LEU A 662 -17.71 -18.24 -39.28
C LEU A 662 -18.91 -17.34 -39.61
N ALA A 663 -18.72 -16.33 -40.47
CA ALA A 663 -19.78 -15.45 -40.94
C ALA A 663 -20.57 -16.01 -42.14
N ARG A 664 -20.19 -17.18 -42.68
CA ARG A 664 -20.81 -17.83 -43.86
C ARG A 664 -21.61 -19.09 -43.52
N PHE A 665 -21.68 -19.49 -42.26
CA PHE A 665 -22.65 -20.49 -41.82
C PHE A 665 -23.93 -19.76 -41.42
N ASP A 666 -25.02 -20.02 -42.13
CA ASP A 666 -26.36 -19.61 -41.72
C ASP A 666 -26.66 -20.20 -40.33
N TRP A 667 -27.03 -19.31 -39.39
CA TRP A 667 -27.39 -19.60 -38.00
C TRP A 667 -28.90 -19.49 -37.78
#